data_AF-A0A256JZV3-F1
#
_entry.id   AF-A0A256JZV3-F1
#
_cell.length_a   1.000
_cell.length_b   1.000
_cell.length_c   1.000
_cell.angle_alpha   90.00
_cell.angle_beta   90.00
_cell.angle_gamma   90.00
#
_symmetry.space_group_name_H-M   'P 1'
#
loop_
_entity.id
_entity.type
_entity.pdbx_description
1 polymer ?
#
loop_
_entity_poly.entity_id
_entity_poly.type
_entity_poly.pdbx_seq_one_letter_code
_entity_poly.pdbx_strand_id
1 'polypeptide(L)'
;MKLAPQSVPYRALQKAAGTAVALFVIVNSSGFGLPLAVGGGAAILLVTFAYEVAYYRRFEYVLTEDTLDISSGVISRREREIPYRRIQNVDVSRGVIQRAIGVAAVDLETAGGSSTEGSIRFVTPDEATRLQREVQRRKSGRARRDDDAEASGTDADAVDPGGDDAFGPDEEVLFAISPGELAMVGALSFDGRLIGLLAFLSSGSFPVLSSFLPETSAAALTATAIVGVAALFIASWLIGAGVAFSNYYGFRLSRAGDELRYERGLFRRYSGSIPTEKIQALRITDNPAKRALGYASLSIETAGYAPGQGSESGNQSAVPIAATDRVYRLAHEVESFGTPEFNRPPKRIRWRYVIRYTLIVGVLTGIAYGVNWYVSPSIPWYGAAALLLAVPPAAHLKWKHRGYWVGEDHLLTRNGFWSRTVAVVPYYRIQNVIDSRTVFQRRWGVATIVADTAGTGSLTGSDAAAVDFEVGEAEALKQTLTERLATAVAARRSDGADSFEWLDGDDGGEDGVDETDGSVGSRTEEGKPAEDEEPPGGEKPAGDERGGVDEGGVGSEDAGDEPDDDVVADAEADDVASEASSEEDLDIPEDGVVRPDFSPSDRDYSEPAERIDTGEYAVDQNPSDADVAHGPGSGEEREADGDAADGDRDIAGGDRDGEGETPDDR
;
A
#
# COMPACT_ATOMS: atom_id res chain seq x y z
N MET A 1 12.30 -19.89 26.19
CA MET A 1 13.16 -20.55 25.17
C MET A 1 14.28 -19.60 24.76
N LYS A 2 15.38 -20.11 24.16
CA LYS A 2 16.61 -19.32 23.92
C LYS A 2 17.14 -19.43 22.48
N LEU A 3 18.04 -18.51 22.14
CA LEU A 3 18.74 -18.47 20.84
C LEU A 3 19.69 -19.67 20.68
N ALA A 4 20.16 -19.90 19.45
CA ALA A 4 21.19 -20.90 19.17
C ALA A 4 22.56 -20.46 19.74
N PRO A 5 23.35 -21.33 20.39
CA PRO A 5 24.63 -20.96 21.01
C PRO A 5 25.67 -20.43 20.02
N GLN A 6 25.61 -20.87 18.75
CA GLN A 6 26.44 -20.39 17.64
C GLN A 6 26.26 -18.88 17.35
N SER A 7 25.18 -18.27 17.85
CA SER A 7 24.89 -16.84 17.71
C SER A 7 25.91 -15.92 18.42
N VAL A 8 26.58 -16.39 19.49
CA VAL A 8 27.53 -15.57 20.26
C VAL A 8 28.80 -15.26 19.44
N PRO A 9 29.58 -16.24 18.96
CA PRO A 9 30.79 -15.94 18.18
C PRO A 9 30.47 -15.21 16.87
N TYR A 10 29.33 -15.49 16.23
CA TYR A 10 28.93 -14.78 15.02
C TYR A 10 28.64 -13.29 15.27
N ARG A 11 27.86 -12.95 16.30
CA ARG A 11 27.56 -11.55 16.62
C ARG A 11 28.79 -10.79 17.11
N ALA A 12 29.64 -11.44 17.90
CA ALA A 12 30.92 -10.88 18.30
C ALA A 12 31.79 -10.57 17.07
N LEU A 13 31.90 -11.49 16.11
CA LEU A 13 32.63 -11.28 14.84
C LEU A 13 32.00 -10.17 13.98
N GLN A 14 30.67 -10.12 13.87
CA GLN A 14 29.97 -9.09 13.08
C GLN A 14 30.19 -7.68 13.66
N LYS A 15 30.15 -7.52 14.98
CA LYS A 15 30.49 -6.25 15.64
C LYS A 15 31.98 -5.94 15.54
N ALA A 16 32.85 -6.93 15.78
CA ALA A 16 34.30 -6.82 15.67
C ALA A 16 34.76 -6.33 14.30
N ALA A 17 34.09 -6.71 13.20
CA ALA A 17 34.40 -6.21 11.87
C ALA A 17 34.18 -4.69 11.74
N GLY A 18 33.11 -4.15 12.32
CA GLY A 18 32.88 -2.70 12.40
C GLY A 18 33.91 -2.01 13.31
N THR A 19 34.20 -2.61 14.47
CA THR A 19 35.25 -2.13 15.38
C THR A 19 36.63 -2.13 14.72
N ALA A 20 36.95 -3.11 13.87
CA ALA A 20 38.22 -3.20 13.17
C ALA A 20 38.42 -2.06 12.16
N VAL A 21 37.35 -1.59 11.50
CA VAL A 21 37.42 -0.38 10.65
C VAL A 21 37.66 0.86 11.51
N ALA A 22 36.96 1.02 12.63
CA ALA A 22 37.19 2.14 13.56
C ALA A 22 38.62 2.14 14.13
N LEU A 23 39.12 0.97 14.56
CA LEU A 23 40.50 0.77 15.01
C LEU A 23 41.52 1.10 13.90
N PHE A 24 41.28 0.65 12.67
CA PHE A 24 42.15 0.97 11.53
C PHE A 24 42.21 2.49 11.29
N VAL A 25 41.07 3.18 11.33
CA VAL A 25 41.02 4.64 11.20
C VAL A 25 41.79 5.31 12.35
N ILE A 26 41.58 4.89 13.59
CA ILE A 26 42.27 5.44 14.78
C ILE A 26 43.80 5.21 14.68
N VAL A 27 44.25 3.98 14.39
CA VAL A 27 45.67 3.65 14.19
C VAL A 27 46.34 4.58 13.18
N ASN A 28 45.64 4.88 12.09
CA ASN A 28 46.19 5.59 10.94
C ASN A 28 46.04 7.13 11.06
N SER A 29 45.19 7.63 11.97
CA SER A 29 44.94 9.07 12.16
C SER A 29 45.65 9.69 13.38
N SER A 30 45.83 8.93 14.46
CA SER A 30 46.08 9.51 15.80
C SER A 30 47.50 9.32 16.34
N GLY A 31 48.41 8.72 15.59
CA GLY A 31 49.84 8.62 15.92
C GLY A 31 50.18 7.72 17.13
N PHE A 32 49.21 7.05 17.76
CA PHE A 32 49.48 6.11 18.84
C PHE A 32 50.32 4.92 18.37
N GLY A 33 51.29 4.52 19.19
CA GLY A 33 52.14 3.37 18.91
C GLY A 33 51.34 2.07 18.78
N LEU A 34 51.72 1.23 17.82
CA LEU A 34 51.06 -0.05 17.48
C LEU A 34 50.69 -0.92 18.70
N PRO A 35 51.50 -1.04 19.79
CA PRO A 35 51.10 -1.79 20.98
C PRO A 35 49.85 -1.26 21.69
N LEU A 36 49.64 0.07 21.75
CA LEU A 36 48.45 0.66 22.37
C LEU A 36 47.19 0.39 21.54
N ALA A 37 47.30 0.47 20.21
CA ALA A 37 46.19 0.16 19.33
C ALA A 37 45.81 -1.34 19.35
N VAL A 38 46.81 -2.25 19.41
CA VAL A 38 46.56 -3.69 19.58
C VAL A 38 45.95 -3.98 20.95
N GLY A 39 46.43 -3.36 22.03
CA GLY A 39 45.88 -3.51 23.37
C GLY A 39 44.45 -3.00 23.49
N GLY A 40 44.18 -1.78 23.01
CA GLY A 40 42.83 -1.20 22.96
C GLY A 40 41.88 -2.01 22.08
N GLY A 41 42.34 -2.47 20.91
CA GLY A 41 41.57 -3.36 20.04
C GLY A 41 41.20 -4.68 20.72
N ALA A 42 42.16 -5.35 21.36
CA ALA A 42 41.90 -6.57 22.12
C ALA A 42 40.92 -6.34 23.28
N ALA A 43 41.00 -5.20 23.98
CA ALA A 43 40.07 -4.84 25.04
C ALA A 43 38.63 -4.64 24.50
N ILE A 44 38.44 -3.90 23.41
CA ILE A 44 37.11 -3.70 22.81
C ILE A 44 36.53 -5.01 22.27
N LEU A 45 37.36 -5.89 21.69
CA LEU A 45 36.93 -7.23 21.26
C LEU A 45 36.47 -8.09 22.45
N LEU A 46 37.19 -8.06 23.57
CA LEU A 46 36.83 -8.77 24.80
C LEU A 46 35.51 -8.24 25.38
N VAL A 47 35.36 -6.92 25.51
CA VAL A 47 34.12 -6.26 25.97
C VAL A 47 32.94 -6.60 25.05
N THR A 48 33.15 -6.58 23.73
CA THR A 48 32.12 -6.95 22.74
C THR A 48 31.70 -8.40 22.88
N PHE A 49 32.65 -9.33 23.04
CA PHE A 49 32.36 -10.75 23.26
C PHE A 49 31.63 -10.98 24.59
N ALA A 50 32.05 -10.34 25.67
CA ALA A 50 31.38 -10.40 26.97
C ALA A 50 29.93 -9.87 26.90
N TYR A 51 29.69 -8.78 26.16
CA TYR A 51 28.36 -8.25 25.91
C TYR A 51 27.48 -9.26 25.15
N GLU A 52 27.98 -9.92 24.11
CA GLU A 52 27.21 -10.93 23.36
C GLU A 52 26.93 -12.19 24.18
N VAL A 53 27.85 -12.61 25.05
CA VAL A 53 27.60 -13.68 26.04
C VAL A 53 26.50 -13.27 27.03
N ALA A 54 26.53 -12.02 27.51
CA ALA A 54 25.49 -11.50 28.40
C ALA A 54 24.13 -11.39 27.70
N TYR A 55 24.09 -10.93 26.45
CA TYR A 55 22.89 -10.86 25.63
C TYR A 55 22.29 -12.25 25.40
N TYR A 56 23.12 -13.23 25.00
CA TYR A 56 22.67 -14.61 24.80
C TYR A 56 22.07 -15.23 26.06
N ARG A 57 22.64 -14.94 27.25
CA ARG A 57 22.12 -15.46 28.52
C ARG A 57 20.77 -14.83 28.92
N ARG A 58 20.57 -13.54 28.63
CA ARG A 58 19.35 -12.78 28.98
C ARG A 58 18.23 -12.83 27.94
N PHE A 59 18.53 -13.13 26.66
CA PHE A 59 17.50 -13.24 25.63
C PHE A 59 16.62 -14.47 25.88
N GLU A 60 15.32 -14.25 25.94
CA GLU A 60 14.27 -15.23 26.16
C GLU A 60 13.15 -14.98 25.14
N TYR A 61 12.48 -16.04 24.69
CA TYR A 61 11.16 -15.93 24.06
C TYR A 61 10.23 -17.03 24.58
N VAL A 62 8.94 -16.74 24.70
CA VAL A 62 7.92 -17.65 25.22
C VAL A 62 6.72 -17.66 24.28
N LEU A 63 6.22 -18.85 23.96
CA LEU A 63 4.98 -19.01 23.18
C LEU A 63 3.86 -19.32 24.18
N THR A 64 3.11 -18.30 24.60
CA THR A 64 1.91 -18.44 25.44
C THR A 64 0.72 -18.90 24.58
N GLU A 65 -0.45 -19.11 25.16
CA GLU A 65 -1.63 -19.59 24.43
C GLU A 65 -2.15 -18.59 23.39
N ASP A 66 -2.08 -17.28 23.68
CA ASP A 66 -2.55 -16.19 22.82
C ASP A 66 -1.44 -15.24 22.31
N THR A 67 -0.24 -15.27 22.92
CA THR A 67 0.84 -14.31 22.66
C THR A 67 2.23 -14.95 22.48
N LEU A 68 3.10 -14.25 21.75
CA LEU A 68 4.53 -14.55 21.61
C LEU A 68 5.34 -13.46 22.31
N ASP A 69 5.95 -13.80 23.44
CA ASP A 69 6.73 -12.89 24.25
C ASP A 69 8.21 -12.93 23.86
N ILE A 70 8.87 -11.76 23.78
CA ILE A 70 10.27 -11.63 23.38
C ILE A 70 11.03 -10.69 24.35
N SER A 71 11.65 -11.28 25.37
CA SER A 71 12.43 -10.58 26.40
C SER A 71 13.88 -10.36 25.97
N SER A 72 14.25 -9.13 25.64
CA SER A 72 15.54 -8.80 25.01
C SER A 72 16.37 -7.76 25.77
N GLY A 73 17.66 -7.65 25.46
CA GLY A 73 18.57 -6.62 26.00
C GLY A 73 19.48 -7.07 27.16
N VAL A 74 20.44 -6.21 27.51
CA VAL A 74 21.50 -6.47 28.52
C VAL A 74 21.50 -5.43 29.63
N ILE A 75 21.55 -4.14 29.24
CA ILE A 75 21.57 -2.99 30.15
C ILE A 75 20.13 -2.50 30.30
N SER A 76 19.57 -1.88 29.25
CA SER A 76 18.12 -1.75 29.08
C SER A 76 17.53 -3.12 28.70
N ARG A 77 16.50 -3.53 29.44
CA ARG A 77 15.57 -4.62 29.10
C ARG A 77 14.48 -4.08 28.17
N ARG A 78 14.01 -4.91 27.23
CA ARG A 78 12.81 -4.68 26.45
C ARG A 78 12.01 -5.98 26.36
N GLU A 79 10.90 -6.02 27.08
CA GLU A 79 9.79 -6.97 26.88
C GLU A 79 9.06 -6.59 25.58
N ARG A 80 8.44 -7.58 24.92
CA ARG A 80 7.43 -7.38 23.86
C ARG A 80 6.49 -8.57 23.89
N GLU A 81 5.22 -8.31 24.14
CA GLU A 81 4.15 -9.29 24.04
C GLU A 81 3.46 -9.10 22.68
N ILE A 82 3.47 -10.13 21.82
CA ILE A 82 2.93 -10.04 20.46
C ILE A 82 1.77 -11.04 20.31
N PRO A 83 0.50 -10.61 20.42
CA PRO A 83 -0.65 -11.48 20.21
C PRO A 83 -0.66 -12.13 18.83
N TYR A 84 -0.95 -13.43 18.73
CA TYR A 84 -0.93 -14.15 17.43
C TYR A 84 -1.88 -13.52 16.41
N ARG A 85 -3.02 -12.98 16.86
CA ARG A 85 -3.98 -12.23 16.02
C ARG A 85 -3.42 -10.96 15.38
N ARG A 86 -2.37 -10.34 15.97
CA ARG A 86 -1.69 -9.19 15.36
C ARG A 86 -0.69 -9.61 14.29
N ILE A 87 -0.10 -10.80 14.40
CA ILE A 87 0.95 -11.30 13.50
C ILE A 87 0.38 -11.48 12.08
N GLN A 88 0.92 -10.73 11.13
CA GLN A 88 0.49 -10.72 9.74
C GLN A 88 1.25 -11.75 8.92
N ASN A 89 2.58 -11.73 9.02
CA ASN A 89 3.51 -12.53 8.24
C ASN A 89 4.63 -13.05 9.15
N VAL A 90 5.18 -14.22 8.80
CA VAL A 90 6.33 -14.83 9.49
C VAL A 90 7.36 -15.25 8.45
N ASP A 91 8.38 -14.42 8.25
CA ASP A 91 9.47 -14.66 7.30
C ASP A 91 10.66 -15.31 8.00
N VAL A 92 11.30 -16.27 7.32
CA VAL A 92 12.55 -16.90 7.76
C VAL A 92 13.67 -16.53 6.80
N SER A 93 14.75 -15.93 7.32
CA SER A 93 15.87 -15.42 6.52
C SER A 93 17.22 -16.06 6.91
N ARG A 94 18.00 -16.48 5.90
CA ARG A 94 19.25 -17.25 6.11
C ARG A 94 20.35 -16.97 5.06
N GLY A 95 21.27 -16.06 5.40
CA GLY A 95 22.48 -15.73 4.63
C GLY A 95 23.54 -16.84 4.56
N VAL A 96 24.58 -16.66 3.72
CA VAL A 96 25.66 -17.64 3.52
C VAL A 96 26.35 -18.01 4.83
N ILE A 97 26.75 -17.01 5.62
CA ILE A 97 27.46 -17.23 6.88
C ILE A 97 26.52 -17.89 7.91
N GLN A 98 25.26 -17.44 7.99
CA GLN A 98 24.22 -18.06 8.84
C GLN A 98 23.98 -19.54 8.46
N ARG A 99 24.03 -19.88 7.17
CA ARG A 99 24.01 -21.28 6.72
C ARG A 99 25.21 -22.07 7.22
N ALA A 100 26.43 -21.54 7.02
CA ALA A 100 27.66 -22.20 7.44
C ALA A 100 27.75 -22.46 8.96
N ILE A 101 27.21 -21.56 9.80
CA ILE A 101 27.23 -21.69 11.27
C ILE A 101 25.97 -22.35 11.87
N GLY A 102 25.01 -22.81 11.05
CA GLY A 102 23.83 -23.50 11.57
C GLY A 102 22.77 -22.63 12.24
N VAL A 103 22.58 -21.36 11.82
CA VAL A 103 21.52 -20.47 12.37
C VAL A 103 20.63 -19.87 11.27
N ALA A 104 19.48 -19.31 11.66
CA ALA A 104 18.55 -18.52 10.86
C ALA A 104 18.02 -17.31 11.66
N ALA A 105 17.30 -16.39 11.03
CA ALA A 105 16.47 -15.40 11.71
C ALA A 105 14.99 -15.63 11.38
N VAL A 106 14.11 -15.41 12.35
CA VAL A 106 12.66 -15.34 12.17
C VAL A 106 12.26 -13.89 12.40
N ASP A 107 11.62 -13.29 11.41
CA ASP A 107 11.21 -11.89 11.39
C ASP A 107 9.66 -11.85 11.35
N LEU A 108 9.06 -11.14 12.31
CA LEU A 108 7.63 -11.17 12.62
C LEU A 108 7.02 -9.78 12.37
N GLU A 109 6.06 -9.71 11.47
CA GLU A 109 5.37 -8.49 11.08
C GLU A 109 3.95 -8.46 11.64
N THR A 110 3.42 -7.27 11.92
CA THR A 110 2.15 -7.10 12.64
C THR A 110 1.31 -5.95 12.09
N ALA A 111 0.00 -5.98 12.36
CA ALA A 111 -0.94 -4.96 11.88
C ALA A 111 -0.70 -3.60 12.56
N GLY A 112 -0.63 -2.54 11.75
CA GLY A 112 -0.47 -1.14 12.19
C GLY A 112 0.97 -0.71 12.47
N GLY A 113 1.94 -1.62 12.48
CA GLY A 113 3.35 -1.29 12.66
C GLY A 113 4.05 -0.92 11.36
N SER A 114 4.77 0.19 11.31
CA SER A 114 5.68 0.54 10.20
C SER A 114 7.01 -0.22 10.24
N SER A 115 7.13 -1.25 11.08
CA SER A 115 8.34 -2.05 11.30
C SER A 115 8.05 -3.45 11.83
N THR A 116 8.97 -4.38 11.57
CA THR A 116 9.01 -5.73 12.14
C THR A 116 8.98 -5.66 13.68
N GLU A 117 7.83 -5.95 14.29
CA GLU A 117 7.60 -5.77 15.73
C GLU A 117 8.44 -6.75 16.57
N GLY A 118 8.69 -7.96 16.06
CA GLY A 118 9.58 -8.96 16.67
C GLY A 118 10.59 -9.55 15.69
N SER A 119 11.88 -9.62 16.04
CA SER A 119 12.90 -10.31 15.23
C SER A 119 13.72 -11.27 16.09
N ILE A 120 13.37 -12.56 16.04
CA ILE A 120 14.08 -13.65 16.74
C ILE A 120 15.28 -14.08 15.88
N ARG A 121 16.30 -13.22 15.90
CA ARG A 121 17.54 -13.43 15.15
C ARG A 121 18.42 -14.47 15.84
N PHE A 122 18.90 -15.44 15.06
CA PHE A 122 19.83 -16.51 15.44
C PHE A 122 19.24 -17.67 16.25
N VAL A 123 18.12 -18.23 15.77
CA VAL A 123 17.64 -19.59 16.13
C VAL A 123 18.30 -20.67 15.23
N THR A 124 18.16 -21.95 15.56
CA THR A 124 18.53 -23.05 14.63
C THR A 124 17.52 -23.13 13.48
N PRO A 125 17.84 -23.78 12.34
CA PRO A 125 16.94 -23.83 11.19
C PRO A 125 15.64 -24.59 11.52
N ASP A 126 15.76 -25.69 12.25
CA ASP A 126 14.64 -26.55 12.62
C ASP A 126 13.72 -25.85 13.64
N GLU A 127 14.30 -25.06 14.55
CA GLU A 127 13.55 -24.20 15.47
C GLU A 127 12.90 -23.01 14.75
N ALA A 128 13.52 -22.47 13.69
CA ALA A 128 12.88 -21.44 12.86
C ALA A 128 11.63 -21.97 12.15
N THR A 129 11.72 -23.15 11.53
CA THR A 129 10.59 -23.83 10.90
C THR A 129 9.54 -24.26 11.92
N ARG A 130 9.95 -24.71 13.12
CA ARG A 130 9.04 -25.00 14.23
C ARG A 130 8.32 -23.74 14.70
N LEU A 131 9.02 -22.63 14.92
CA LEU A 131 8.43 -21.34 15.29
C LEU A 131 7.41 -20.86 14.27
N GLN A 132 7.74 -20.91 12.98
CA GLN A 132 6.83 -20.54 11.89
C GLN A 132 5.54 -21.37 11.93
N ARG A 133 5.65 -22.70 12.00
CA ARG A 133 4.52 -23.63 12.11
C ARG A 133 3.72 -23.47 13.41
N GLU A 134 4.38 -23.16 14.52
CA GLU A 134 3.74 -23.00 15.84
C GLU A 134 2.91 -21.71 15.89
N VAL A 135 3.47 -20.59 15.41
CA VAL A 135 2.78 -19.30 15.28
C VAL A 135 1.62 -19.41 14.30
N GLN A 136 1.81 -20.07 13.15
CA GLN A 136 0.72 -20.35 12.20
C GLN A 136 -0.39 -21.20 12.81
N ARG A 137 -0.06 -22.30 13.50
CA ARG A 137 -1.06 -23.19 14.13
C ARG A 137 -1.81 -22.51 15.27
N ARG A 138 -1.17 -21.60 16.02
CA ARG A 138 -1.86 -20.81 17.06
C ARG A 138 -2.71 -19.68 16.46
N LYS A 139 -2.32 -19.07 15.34
CA LYS A 139 -3.19 -18.16 14.56
C LYS A 139 -4.47 -18.89 14.10
N SER A 140 -4.34 -20.01 13.40
CA SER A 140 -5.51 -20.73 12.84
C SER A 140 -6.33 -21.49 13.88
N GLY A 141 -5.66 -22.11 14.86
CA GLY A 141 -6.30 -22.78 16.01
C GLY A 141 -6.75 -21.85 17.14
N ARG A 142 -6.66 -20.51 16.95
CA ARG A 142 -7.38 -19.54 17.77
C ARG A 142 -8.64 -19.05 17.09
N ALA A 143 -8.61 -18.77 15.78
CA ALA A 143 -9.79 -18.45 14.99
C ALA A 143 -10.89 -19.50 15.18
N ARG A 144 -10.59 -20.78 14.91
CA ARG A 144 -11.52 -21.89 15.16
C ARG A 144 -12.02 -21.96 16.60
N ARG A 145 -11.22 -21.56 17.60
CA ARG A 145 -11.65 -21.55 19.01
C ARG A 145 -12.41 -20.29 19.43
N ASP A 146 -12.47 -19.26 18.59
CA ASP A 146 -13.47 -18.19 18.73
C ASP A 146 -14.76 -18.66 18.04
N ASP A 147 -14.67 -19.22 16.83
CA ASP A 147 -15.80 -19.84 16.10
C ASP A 147 -16.51 -20.94 16.95
N ASP A 148 -15.75 -21.92 17.47
CA ASP A 148 -16.23 -23.04 18.31
C ASP A 148 -16.77 -22.55 19.67
N ALA A 149 -16.27 -21.42 20.20
CA ALA A 149 -16.68 -20.90 21.51
C ALA A 149 -17.99 -20.11 21.45
N GLU A 150 -18.33 -19.54 20.29
CA GLU A 150 -19.67 -19.01 20.02
C GLU A 150 -20.67 -20.13 19.66
N ALA A 151 -20.17 -21.30 19.21
CA ALA A 151 -21.00 -22.39 18.67
C ALA A 151 -21.17 -23.65 19.56
N SER A 152 -20.63 -23.71 20.79
CA SER A 152 -20.74 -24.94 21.62
C SER A 152 -20.85 -24.74 23.13
N GLY A 153 -22.09 -24.77 23.59
CA GLY A 153 -22.44 -25.10 24.98
C GLY A 153 -23.27 -26.38 25.07
N THR A 154 -22.65 -27.57 24.93
CA THR A 154 -23.12 -28.88 25.47
C THR A 154 -22.04 -29.96 25.27
N ASP A 155 -21.83 -30.78 26.31
CA ASP A 155 -21.12 -32.08 26.41
C ASP A 155 -19.80 -32.33 25.65
N ALA A 156 -18.78 -32.72 26.44
CA ALA A 156 -17.50 -33.22 25.96
C ALA A 156 -17.34 -34.72 26.26
N ASP A 157 -16.87 -35.51 25.29
CA ASP A 157 -15.77 -36.47 25.52
C ASP A 157 -15.22 -37.06 24.20
N ALA A 158 -14.01 -36.67 23.78
CA ALA A 158 -13.30 -37.25 22.63
C ALA A 158 -11.79 -36.92 22.60
N VAL A 159 -11.09 -37.00 23.75
CA VAL A 159 -9.61 -36.84 23.74
C VAL A 159 -8.95 -38.14 23.26
N ASP A 160 -8.41 -38.14 22.04
CA ASP A 160 -7.51 -39.18 21.53
C ASP A 160 -6.03 -38.75 21.68
N PRO A 161 -5.26 -39.29 22.64
CA PRO A 161 -3.86 -38.95 22.86
C PRO A 161 -2.92 -39.89 22.08
N GLY A 162 -3.05 -39.93 20.74
CA GLY A 162 -2.46 -40.98 19.90
C GLY A 162 -1.79 -40.54 18.58
N GLY A 163 -1.21 -39.33 18.51
CA GLY A 163 -0.84 -38.66 17.25
C GLY A 163 0.62 -38.26 17.02
N ASP A 164 1.61 -39.08 17.39
CA ASP A 164 2.98 -38.92 16.87
C ASP A 164 3.05 -39.37 15.40
N ASP A 165 2.90 -38.45 14.42
CA ASP A 165 3.70 -38.46 13.17
C ASP A 165 3.49 -37.26 12.21
N ALA A 166 4.55 -36.46 12.09
CA ALA A 166 5.18 -36.02 10.84
C ALA A 166 4.42 -35.36 9.65
N PHE A 167 3.12 -35.03 9.71
CA PHE A 167 2.43 -34.33 8.60
C PHE A 167 2.11 -32.86 8.88
N GLY A 168 2.68 -31.96 8.06
CA GLY A 168 2.05 -30.68 7.75
C GLY A 168 1.03 -30.85 6.62
N PRO A 169 0.22 -29.83 6.29
CA PRO A 169 -0.69 -29.90 5.14
C PRO A 169 0.09 -30.17 3.85
N ASP A 170 -0.50 -30.96 2.94
CA ASP A 170 0.12 -31.32 1.67
C ASP A 170 0.49 -30.08 0.85
N GLU A 171 1.79 -29.90 0.57
CA GLU A 171 2.31 -28.71 -0.10
C GLU A 171 2.28 -28.85 -1.64
N GLU A 172 1.14 -28.57 -2.25
CA GLU A 172 0.96 -28.55 -3.70
C GLU A 172 1.86 -27.48 -4.36
N VAL A 173 2.55 -27.82 -5.44
CA VAL A 173 3.55 -26.94 -6.08
C VAL A 173 2.98 -26.22 -7.30
N LEU A 174 2.31 -25.09 -7.05
CA LEU A 174 1.76 -24.23 -8.10
C LEU A 174 2.86 -23.73 -9.07
N PHE A 175 4.04 -23.37 -8.54
CA PHE A 175 5.14 -22.85 -9.37
C PHE A 175 6.54 -23.23 -8.87
N ALA A 176 7.43 -23.49 -9.83
CA ALA A 176 8.87 -23.55 -9.62
C ALA A 176 9.57 -22.93 -10.83
N ILE A 177 10.62 -22.12 -10.60
CA ILE A 177 11.36 -21.48 -11.68
C ILE A 177 12.27 -22.48 -12.39
N SER A 178 12.17 -22.57 -13.72
CA SER A 178 13.11 -23.37 -14.51
C SER A 178 14.47 -22.67 -14.63
N PRO A 179 15.57 -23.41 -14.89
CA PRO A 179 16.88 -22.80 -15.14
C PRO A 179 16.88 -21.78 -16.29
N GLY A 180 16.05 -21.99 -17.32
CA GLY A 180 15.89 -21.07 -18.44
C GLY A 180 15.16 -19.78 -18.06
N GLU A 181 14.08 -19.88 -17.29
CA GLU A 181 13.40 -18.69 -16.74
C GLU A 181 14.33 -17.93 -15.79
N LEU A 182 15.08 -18.62 -14.91
CA LEU A 182 16.02 -17.99 -13.99
C LEU A 182 17.15 -17.24 -14.71
N ALA A 183 17.70 -17.81 -15.80
CA ALA A 183 18.63 -17.10 -16.67
C ALA A 183 17.98 -15.86 -17.32
N MET A 184 16.71 -15.96 -17.72
CA MET A 184 15.94 -14.84 -18.27
C MET A 184 15.60 -13.76 -17.23
N VAL A 185 15.46 -14.10 -15.93
CA VAL A 185 15.35 -13.11 -14.84
C VAL A 185 16.59 -12.22 -14.86
N GLY A 186 17.79 -12.81 -14.84
CA GLY A 186 19.04 -12.07 -14.86
C GLY A 186 19.23 -11.27 -16.15
N ALA A 187 18.94 -11.86 -17.31
CA ALA A 187 19.09 -11.18 -18.59
C ALA A 187 18.17 -9.96 -18.74
N LEU A 188 16.95 -10.01 -18.17
CA LEU A 188 15.93 -8.97 -18.31
C LEU A 188 15.79 -8.07 -17.07
N SER A 189 16.58 -8.29 -16.01
CA SER A 189 16.67 -7.39 -14.84
C SER A 189 17.54 -6.17 -15.13
N PHE A 190 17.08 -5.30 -16.03
CA PHE A 190 17.73 -4.03 -16.31
C PHE A 190 17.26 -2.93 -15.35
N ASP A 191 18.16 -2.41 -14.51
CA ASP A 191 17.90 -1.26 -13.64
C ASP A 191 18.02 0.05 -14.43
N GLY A 192 16.92 0.82 -14.47
CA GLY A 192 16.85 2.12 -15.13
C GLY A 192 17.81 3.19 -14.58
N ARG A 193 18.39 2.99 -13.38
CA ARG A 193 19.45 3.86 -12.82
C ARG A 193 20.64 4.03 -13.77
N LEU A 194 20.92 3.06 -14.63
CA LEU A 194 21.99 3.16 -15.64
C LEU A 194 21.70 4.18 -16.75
N ILE A 195 20.43 4.52 -16.99
CA ILE A 195 20.06 5.65 -17.86
C ILE A 195 20.47 6.97 -17.19
N GLY A 196 20.36 7.05 -15.87
CA GLY A 196 20.88 8.18 -15.07
C GLY A 196 22.40 8.29 -15.13
N LEU A 197 23.13 7.17 -15.07
CA LEU A 197 24.60 7.16 -15.26
C LEU A 197 25.01 7.61 -16.67
N LEU A 198 24.33 7.11 -17.71
CA LEU A 198 24.51 7.54 -19.10
C LEU A 198 24.23 9.03 -19.29
N ALA A 199 23.16 9.54 -18.68
CA ALA A 199 22.80 10.96 -18.71
C ALA A 199 23.84 11.82 -17.96
N PHE A 200 24.30 11.41 -16.78
CA PHE A 200 25.35 12.08 -16.00
C PHE A 200 26.66 12.19 -16.79
N LEU A 201 27.13 11.08 -17.37
CA LEU A 201 28.35 11.07 -18.20
C LEU A 201 28.19 11.93 -19.47
N SER A 202 26.98 11.98 -20.04
CA SER A 202 26.65 12.87 -21.16
C SER A 202 26.48 14.34 -20.76
N SER A 203 26.21 14.63 -19.48
CA SER A 203 25.95 15.96 -18.93
C SER A 203 27.23 16.76 -18.62
N GLY A 204 28.37 16.37 -19.18
CA GLY A 204 29.62 17.14 -19.11
C GLY A 204 30.62 16.69 -18.04
N SER A 205 30.50 15.50 -17.45
CA SER A 205 31.58 14.92 -16.61
C SER A 205 32.83 14.49 -17.40
N PHE A 206 32.77 14.55 -18.74
CA PHE A 206 33.82 14.20 -19.69
C PHE A 206 35.23 14.79 -19.40
N PRO A 207 35.40 16.04 -18.92
CA PRO A 207 36.72 16.62 -18.65
C PRO A 207 37.55 15.81 -17.63
N VAL A 208 36.88 15.24 -16.62
CA VAL A 208 37.52 14.41 -15.58
C VAL A 208 38.02 13.08 -16.14
N LEU A 209 37.45 12.60 -17.26
CA LEU A 209 37.95 11.42 -17.97
C LEU A 209 39.06 11.78 -18.97
N SER A 210 38.99 12.96 -19.61
CA SER A 210 40.01 13.39 -20.57
C SER A 210 41.40 13.60 -19.96
N SER A 211 41.50 13.94 -18.66
CA SER A 211 42.80 14.06 -17.97
C SER A 211 43.53 12.72 -17.76
N PHE A 212 42.86 11.58 -17.96
CA PHE A 212 43.46 10.24 -17.92
C PHE A 212 43.67 9.63 -19.32
N LEU A 213 43.31 10.35 -20.39
CA LEU A 213 43.43 9.88 -21.77
C LEU A 213 44.58 10.61 -22.49
N PRO A 214 45.48 9.91 -23.22
CA PRO A 214 46.56 10.55 -23.95
C PRO A 214 46.07 11.51 -25.04
N GLU A 215 46.90 12.51 -25.37
CA GLU A 215 46.82 13.38 -26.54
C GLU A 215 46.53 12.58 -27.82
N THR A 216 45.24 12.48 -28.17
CA THR A 216 44.72 11.68 -29.27
C THR A 216 43.58 12.43 -29.94
N SER A 217 43.31 12.13 -31.21
CA SER A 217 42.28 12.86 -31.97
C SER A 217 40.91 12.77 -31.30
N ALA A 218 40.10 13.83 -31.40
CA ALA A 218 38.77 13.88 -30.76
C ALA A 218 37.87 12.69 -31.11
N ALA A 219 38.05 12.11 -32.31
CA ALA A 219 37.38 10.87 -32.72
C ALA A 219 37.82 9.65 -31.91
N ALA A 220 39.13 9.51 -31.60
CA ALA A 220 39.66 8.43 -30.77
C ALA A 220 39.24 8.57 -29.29
N LEU A 221 39.21 9.81 -28.76
CA LEU A 221 38.67 10.09 -27.43
C LEU A 221 37.19 9.74 -27.33
N THR A 222 36.39 10.15 -28.33
CA THR A 222 34.95 9.83 -28.41
C THR A 222 34.72 8.32 -28.52
N ALA A 223 35.48 7.62 -29.37
CA ALA A 223 35.39 6.16 -29.50
C ALA A 223 35.77 5.44 -28.19
N THR A 224 36.84 5.87 -27.53
CA THR A 224 37.28 5.32 -26.24
C THR A 224 36.24 5.53 -25.15
N ALA A 225 35.61 6.72 -25.10
CA ALA A 225 34.54 7.01 -24.17
C ALA A 225 33.29 6.15 -24.44
N ILE A 226 32.87 5.99 -25.71
CA ILE A 226 31.75 5.11 -26.08
C ILE A 226 32.03 3.65 -25.67
N VAL A 227 33.23 3.14 -25.93
CA VAL A 227 33.63 1.78 -25.52
C VAL A 227 33.68 1.64 -24.01
N GLY A 228 34.22 2.63 -23.28
CA GLY A 228 34.24 2.64 -21.81
C GLY A 228 32.84 2.66 -21.20
N VAL A 229 31.93 3.49 -21.72
CA VAL A 229 30.52 3.54 -21.31
C VAL A 229 29.81 2.22 -21.60
N ALA A 230 30.03 1.62 -22.78
CA ALA A 230 29.48 0.32 -23.13
C ALA A 230 30.02 -0.81 -22.22
N ALA A 231 31.31 -0.78 -21.88
CA ALA A 231 31.92 -1.74 -20.96
C ALA A 231 31.37 -1.60 -19.54
N LEU A 232 31.21 -0.38 -19.03
CA LEU A 232 30.59 -0.10 -17.72
C LEU A 232 29.10 -0.51 -17.70
N PHE A 233 28.38 -0.26 -18.78
CA PHE A 233 26.99 -0.70 -18.96
C PHE A 233 26.89 -2.23 -18.91
N ILE A 234 27.72 -2.95 -19.67
CA ILE A 234 27.76 -4.42 -19.69
C ILE A 234 28.16 -4.96 -18.31
N ALA A 235 29.19 -4.40 -17.68
CA ALA A 235 29.62 -4.82 -16.34
C ALA A 235 28.52 -4.62 -15.30
N SER A 236 27.83 -3.49 -15.30
CA SER A 236 26.74 -3.23 -14.36
C SER A 236 25.49 -4.08 -14.66
N TRP A 237 25.16 -4.33 -15.93
CA TRP A 237 24.11 -5.28 -16.30
C TRP A 237 24.45 -6.71 -15.88
N LEU A 238 25.69 -7.17 -16.03
CA LEU A 238 26.13 -8.48 -15.53
C LEU A 238 26.09 -8.59 -14.00
N ILE A 239 26.43 -7.51 -13.28
CA ILE A 239 26.28 -7.44 -11.81
C ILE A 239 24.80 -7.50 -11.43
N GLY A 240 23.94 -6.70 -12.07
CA GLY A 240 22.49 -6.73 -11.86
C GLY A 240 21.87 -8.09 -12.15
N ALA A 241 22.26 -8.71 -13.26
CA ALA A 241 21.87 -10.06 -13.65
C ALA A 241 22.30 -11.10 -12.61
N GLY A 242 23.53 -11.01 -12.09
CA GLY A 242 24.04 -11.88 -11.03
C GLY A 242 23.32 -11.69 -9.68
N VAL A 243 22.96 -10.46 -9.33
CA VAL A 243 22.14 -10.14 -8.14
C VAL A 243 20.72 -10.70 -8.30
N ALA A 244 20.08 -10.49 -9.44
CA ALA A 244 18.73 -11.00 -9.69
C ALA A 244 18.70 -12.53 -9.75
N PHE A 245 19.67 -13.16 -10.44
CA PHE A 245 19.89 -14.61 -10.40
C PHE A 245 20.07 -15.11 -8.96
N SER A 246 20.90 -14.44 -8.16
CA SER A 246 21.07 -14.77 -6.74
C SER A 246 19.76 -14.67 -5.96
N ASN A 247 18.97 -13.60 -6.14
CA ASN A 247 17.78 -13.36 -5.34
C ASN A 247 16.62 -14.32 -5.67
N TYR A 248 16.54 -14.79 -6.92
CA TYR A 248 15.47 -15.67 -7.40
C TYR A 248 15.92 -17.12 -7.67
N TYR A 249 17.16 -17.47 -7.31
CA TYR A 249 17.65 -18.85 -7.41
C TYR A 249 16.78 -19.82 -6.61
N GLY A 250 16.38 -20.93 -7.23
CA GLY A 250 15.55 -21.94 -6.59
C GLY A 250 14.14 -21.46 -6.22
N PHE A 251 13.62 -20.41 -6.88
CA PHE A 251 12.30 -19.87 -6.59
C PHE A 251 11.21 -20.94 -6.73
N ARG A 252 10.42 -21.13 -5.67
CA ARG A 252 9.25 -22.03 -5.59
C ARG A 252 8.09 -21.31 -4.91
N LEU A 253 6.87 -21.58 -5.37
CA LEU A 253 5.61 -21.20 -4.77
C LEU A 253 4.76 -22.47 -4.59
N SER A 254 4.28 -22.72 -3.38
CA SER A 254 3.37 -23.82 -3.06
C SER A 254 2.12 -23.31 -2.34
N ARG A 255 1.01 -24.04 -2.48
CA ARG A 255 -0.20 -23.89 -1.66
C ARG A 255 -0.12 -24.87 -0.50
N ALA A 256 -0.50 -24.44 0.70
CA ALA A 256 -0.44 -25.24 1.93
C ALA A 256 -1.68 -24.93 2.78
N GLY A 257 -2.83 -25.46 2.36
CA GLY A 257 -4.14 -24.93 2.79
C GLY A 257 -4.32 -23.49 2.29
N ASP A 258 -4.86 -22.61 3.14
CA ASP A 258 -5.16 -21.20 2.85
C ASP A 258 -3.93 -20.27 2.86
N GLU A 259 -2.73 -20.82 2.68
CA GLU A 259 -1.47 -20.07 2.56
C GLU A 259 -0.74 -20.39 1.25
N LEU A 260 -0.23 -19.35 0.60
CA LEU A 260 0.78 -19.45 -0.45
C LEU A 260 2.16 -19.29 0.17
N ARG A 261 2.96 -20.36 0.18
CA ARG A 261 4.33 -20.37 0.68
C ARG A 261 5.30 -20.12 -0.46
N TYR A 262 6.21 -19.17 -0.28
CA TYR A 262 7.24 -18.86 -1.26
C TYR A 262 8.63 -19.13 -0.67
N GLU A 263 9.54 -19.65 -1.51
CA GLU A 263 10.96 -19.82 -1.20
C GLU A 263 11.80 -19.18 -2.30
N ARG A 264 12.88 -18.47 -1.94
CA ARG A 264 13.86 -17.93 -2.92
C ARG A 264 15.25 -17.69 -2.33
N GLY A 265 16.29 -17.82 -3.17
CA GLY A 265 17.56 -17.13 -2.98
C GLY A 265 18.80 -18.01 -2.74
N LEU A 266 19.89 -17.71 -3.47
CA LEU A 266 21.16 -18.44 -3.47
C LEU A 266 22.06 -18.06 -2.29
N PHE A 267 22.30 -16.75 -2.08
CA PHE A 267 23.22 -16.29 -1.02
C PHE A 267 22.48 -16.10 0.31
N ARG A 268 21.34 -15.41 0.28
CA ARG A 268 20.35 -15.37 1.37
C ARG A 268 19.14 -16.16 0.90
N ARG A 269 18.81 -17.26 1.58
CA ARG A 269 17.52 -17.94 1.38
C ARG A 269 16.48 -17.20 2.22
N TYR A 270 15.35 -16.89 1.60
CA TYR A 270 14.15 -16.32 2.20
C TYR A 270 13.02 -17.32 1.98
N SER A 271 12.20 -17.53 3.01
CA SER A 271 10.99 -18.34 2.95
C SER A 271 9.90 -17.74 3.80
N GLY A 272 8.73 -17.50 3.21
CA GLY A 272 7.60 -16.81 3.83
C GLY A 272 6.25 -17.38 3.39
N SER A 273 5.18 -16.95 4.08
CA SER A 273 3.80 -17.42 3.88
C SER A 273 2.85 -16.24 3.71
N ILE A 274 2.07 -16.24 2.62
CA ILE A 274 1.05 -15.25 2.30
C ILE A 274 -0.33 -15.92 2.43
N PRO A 275 -1.15 -15.59 3.44
CA PRO A 275 -2.51 -16.08 3.52
C PRO A 275 -3.37 -15.62 2.32
N THR A 276 -4.13 -16.54 1.71
CA THR A 276 -5.02 -16.26 0.55
C THR A 276 -6.08 -15.21 0.91
N GLU A 277 -6.61 -15.29 2.13
CA GLU A 277 -7.47 -14.30 2.80
C GLU A 277 -6.96 -12.85 2.70
N LYS A 278 -5.65 -12.60 2.50
CA LYS A 278 -5.03 -11.26 2.42
C LYS A 278 -4.72 -10.77 1.01
N ILE A 279 -4.85 -11.61 -0.01
CA ILE A 279 -4.62 -11.26 -1.42
C ILE A 279 -5.69 -10.26 -1.87
N GLN A 280 -5.28 -9.03 -2.22
CA GLN A 280 -6.18 -7.96 -2.69
C GLN A 280 -6.28 -7.92 -4.22
N ALA A 281 -5.15 -8.15 -4.89
CA ALA A 281 -5.06 -8.14 -6.35
C ALA A 281 -3.89 -8.99 -6.86
N LEU A 282 -4.01 -9.50 -8.08
CA LEU A 282 -2.90 -10.11 -8.81
C LEU A 282 -2.44 -9.16 -9.92
N ARG A 283 -1.14 -8.85 -9.98
CA ARG A 283 -0.57 -7.94 -10.99
C ARG A 283 0.36 -8.69 -11.94
N ILE A 284 -0.06 -8.84 -13.19
CA ILE A 284 0.72 -9.43 -14.28
C ILE A 284 1.43 -8.29 -15.03
N THR A 285 2.75 -8.20 -14.93
CA THR A 285 3.54 -7.13 -15.56
C THR A 285 4.53 -7.65 -16.60
N ASP A 286 4.56 -7.01 -17.77
CA ASP A 286 5.52 -7.24 -18.85
C ASP A 286 6.13 -5.92 -19.36
N ASN A 287 7.46 -5.86 -19.43
CA ASN A 287 8.20 -4.76 -20.08
C ASN A 287 8.42 -5.08 -21.58
N PRO A 288 8.93 -4.14 -22.42
CA PRO A 288 9.03 -4.37 -23.86
C PRO A 288 9.89 -5.58 -24.23
N ALA A 289 10.96 -5.84 -23.48
CA ALA A 289 11.85 -6.99 -23.69
C ALA A 289 11.19 -8.31 -23.24
N LYS A 290 10.59 -8.34 -22.03
CA LYS A 290 9.79 -9.48 -21.56
C LYS A 290 8.70 -9.84 -22.59
N ARG A 291 7.91 -8.84 -23.03
CA ARG A 291 6.83 -9.00 -24.03
C ARG A 291 7.32 -9.49 -25.39
N ALA A 292 8.44 -8.97 -25.89
CA ALA A 292 9.01 -9.39 -27.17
C ALA A 292 9.54 -10.83 -27.15
N LEU A 293 9.91 -11.33 -25.97
CA LEU A 293 10.40 -12.70 -25.75
C LEU A 293 9.31 -13.67 -25.26
N GLY A 294 8.06 -13.22 -25.11
CA GLY A 294 6.94 -14.06 -24.65
C GLY A 294 6.85 -14.26 -23.13
N TYR A 295 7.54 -13.46 -22.33
CA TYR A 295 7.59 -13.55 -20.86
C TYR A 295 6.75 -12.48 -20.15
N ALA A 296 6.32 -12.79 -18.93
CA ALA A 296 5.71 -11.86 -17.98
C ALA A 296 6.22 -12.13 -16.55
N SER A 297 5.75 -11.35 -15.57
CA SER A 297 5.97 -11.56 -14.13
C SER A 297 4.68 -11.38 -13.36
N LEU A 298 4.51 -12.13 -12.26
CA LEU A 298 3.40 -12.01 -11.33
C LEU A 298 3.90 -11.35 -10.03
N SER A 299 3.16 -10.38 -9.53
CA SER A 299 3.27 -9.94 -8.13
C SER A 299 1.89 -9.99 -7.49
N ILE A 300 1.83 -10.52 -6.27
CA ILE A 300 0.65 -10.50 -5.43
C ILE A 300 0.64 -9.15 -4.71
N GLU A 301 -0.54 -8.57 -4.53
CA GLU A 301 -0.78 -7.41 -3.70
C GLU A 301 -1.48 -7.86 -2.41
N THR A 302 -0.95 -7.45 -1.26
CA THR A 302 -1.40 -7.90 0.06
C THR A 302 -1.83 -6.72 0.92
N ALA A 303 -2.84 -6.92 1.75
CA ALA A 303 -3.22 -5.97 2.79
C ALA A 303 -2.27 -6.06 4.00
N GLY A 304 -2.14 -4.97 4.74
CA GLY A 304 -1.40 -4.92 6.02
C GLY A 304 0.12 -4.73 5.91
N TYR A 305 0.71 -4.75 4.71
CA TYR A 305 2.13 -4.47 4.52
C TYR A 305 2.44 -2.96 4.59
N ALA A 306 3.26 -2.53 5.54
CA ALA A 306 3.64 -1.12 5.66
C ALA A 306 4.70 -0.70 4.62
N PRO A 307 4.57 0.47 3.96
CA PRO A 307 5.60 0.98 3.05
C PRO A 307 6.86 1.40 3.82
N GLY A 308 8.02 0.80 3.50
CA GLY A 308 9.34 1.30 3.93
C GLY A 308 10.32 0.28 4.52
N GLN A 309 9.88 -0.94 4.84
CA GLN A 309 10.75 -2.02 5.35
C GLN A 309 11.20 -2.92 4.20
N GLY A 310 12.51 -3.06 4.00
CA GLY A 310 13.07 -3.87 2.91
C GLY A 310 13.01 -3.19 1.53
N SER A 311 13.64 -3.80 0.53
CA SER A 311 13.83 -3.21 -0.81
C SER A 311 12.75 -3.55 -1.83
N GLU A 312 11.62 -4.09 -1.38
CA GLU A 312 10.44 -4.44 -2.18
C GLU A 312 9.20 -3.94 -1.41
N SER A 313 8.51 -2.92 -1.93
CA SER A 313 7.21 -2.46 -1.39
C SER A 313 6.15 -3.58 -1.47
N GLY A 314 4.99 -3.42 -0.83
CA GLY A 314 3.94 -4.44 -0.59
C GLY A 314 3.34 -5.23 -1.77
N ASN A 315 3.88 -5.08 -2.99
CA ASN A 315 3.79 -6.08 -4.04
C ASN A 315 4.92 -7.13 -3.92
N GLN A 316 4.66 -8.25 -3.22
CA GLN A 316 5.60 -9.39 -3.22
C GLN A 316 5.59 -10.09 -4.59
N SER A 317 6.78 -10.38 -5.15
CA SER A 317 6.90 -11.03 -6.48
C SER A 317 6.69 -12.54 -6.39
N ALA A 318 5.45 -12.98 -6.62
CA ALA A 318 5.06 -14.38 -6.66
C ALA A 318 5.58 -15.14 -7.89
N VAL A 319 5.92 -14.46 -8.99
CA VAL A 319 6.75 -14.99 -10.10
C VAL A 319 7.64 -13.89 -10.68
N PRO A 320 8.99 -13.98 -10.55
CA PRO A 320 9.91 -12.96 -11.06
C PRO A 320 10.00 -12.94 -12.59
N ILE A 321 9.91 -14.12 -13.21
CA ILE A 321 9.62 -14.27 -14.64
C ILE A 321 9.09 -15.68 -14.94
N ALA A 322 8.17 -15.79 -15.88
CA ALA A 322 7.82 -17.03 -16.56
C ALA A 322 7.27 -16.74 -17.96
N ALA A 323 7.10 -17.78 -18.79
CA ALA A 323 6.38 -17.67 -20.05
C ALA A 323 4.95 -17.12 -19.79
N THR A 324 4.44 -16.25 -20.66
CA THR A 324 3.22 -15.47 -20.40
C THR A 324 2.02 -16.37 -20.09
N ASP A 325 1.82 -17.43 -20.85
CA ASP A 325 0.71 -18.38 -20.66
C ASP A 325 0.82 -19.17 -19.35
N ARG A 326 2.06 -19.37 -18.85
CA ARG A 326 2.32 -19.98 -17.54
C ARG A 326 2.02 -19.00 -16.40
N VAL A 327 2.28 -17.71 -16.59
CA VAL A 327 1.87 -16.66 -15.63
C VAL A 327 0.35 -16.55 -15.55
N TYR A 328 -0.36 -16.55 -16.68
CA TYR A 328 -1.83 -16.52 -16.67
C TYR A 328 -2.44 -17.78 -16.07
N ARG A 329 -1.87 -18.97 -16.33
CA ARG A 329 -2.33 -20.22 -15.71
C ARG A 329 -2.19 -20.17 -14.19
N LEU A 330 -1.02 -19.80 -13.68
CA LEU A 330 -0.80 -19.66 -12.23
C LEU A 330 -1.71 -18.59 -11.61
N ALA A 331 -1.93 -17.48 -12.31
CA ALA A 331 -2.84 -16.45 -11.82
C ALA A 331 -4.28 -16.97 -11.71
N HIS A 332 -4.75 -17.75 -12.68
CA HIS A 332 -6.07 -18.42 -12.67
C HIS A 332 -6.18 -19.53 -11.60
N GLU A 333 -5.05 -20.18 -11.27
CA GLU A 333 -4.92 -21.20 -10.22
C GLU A 333 -4.85 -20.59 -8.79
N VAL A 334 -4.57 -19.28 -8.69
CA VAL A 334 -4.58 -18.50 -7.44
C VAL A 334 -5.92 -17.78 -7.24
N GLU A 335 -6.48 -17.15 -8.28
CA GLU A 335 -7.80 -16.51 -8.31
C GLU A 335 -8.49 -16.86 -9.65
N SER A 336 -9.67 -17.48 -9.63
CA SER A 336 -10.30 -18.01 -10.85
C SER A 336 -11.02 -16.92 -11.67
N PHE A 337 -10.31 -16.28 -12.60
CA PHE A 337 -10.88 -15.32 -13.56
C PHE A 337 -10.97 -15.86 -14.99
N GLY A 338 -12.06 -15.54 -15.70
CA GLY A 338 -12.28 -15.93 -17.11
C GLY A 338 -11.32 -15.28 -18.12
N THR A 339 -11.38 -15.70 -19.39
CA THR A 339 -10.46 -15.21 -20.45
C THR A 339 -10.75 -13.76 -20.85
N PRO A 340 -9.83 -12.80 -20.65
CA PRO A 340 -10.17 -11.38 -20.72
C PRO A 340 -10.12 -10.75 -22.12
N GLU A 341 -11.26 -10.25 -22.61
CA GLU A 341 -11.32 -9.37 -23.78
C GLU A 341 -11.30 -7.89 -23.37
N PHE A 342 -10.14 -7.24 -23.54
CA PHE A 342 -9.96 -5.86 -23.09
C PHE A 342 -10.55 -4.82 -24.05
N ASN A 343 -11.67 -4.22 -23.65
CA ASN A 343 -12.19 -2.93 -24.13
C ASN A 343 -11.10 -1.86 -24.08
N ARG A 344 -11.14 -0.85 -24.96
CA ARG A 344 -10.03 0.11 -25.15
C ARG A 344 -10.53 1.55 -25.26
N PRO A 345 -9.80 2.53 -24.71
CA PRO A 345 -10.16 3.95 -24.81
C PRO A 345 -10.46 4.41 -26.24
N PRO A 346 -11.31 5.43 -26.43
CA PRO A 346 -11.62 5.97 -27.75
C PRO A 346 -10.38 6.36 -28.55
N LYS A 347 -10.42 6.13 -29.87
CA LYS A 347 -9.29 6.43 -30.78
C LYS A 347 -8.84 7.90 -30.71
N ARG A 348 -9.74 8.84 -30.37
CA ARG A 348 -9.43 10.27 -30.19
C ARG A 348 -8.39 10.53 -29.07
N ILE A 349 -8.36 9.71 -28.02
CA ILE A 349 -7.48 9.90 -26.85
C ILE A 349 -5.99 9.73 -27.18
N ARG A 350 -5.64 9.10 -28.31
CA ARG A 350 -4.27 9.15 -28.86
C ARG A 350 -3.73 10.58 -28.96
N TRP A 351 -4.56 11.53 -29.40
CA TRP A 351 -4.15 12.94 -29.54
C TRP A 351 -3.88 13.62 -28.19
N ARG A 352 -4.60 13.26 -27.11
CA ARG A 352 -4.29 13.76 -25.76
C ARG A 352 -2.88 13.36 -25.32
N TYR A 353 -2.40 12.16 -25.66
CA TYR A 353 -1.01 11.78 -25.41
C TYR A 353 -0.01 12.44 -26.36
N VAL A 354 -0.35 12.61 -27.65
CA VAL A 354 0.50 13.37 -28.59
C VAL A 354 0.74 14.79 -28.03
N ILE A 355 -0.32 15.50 -27.66
CA ILE A 355 -0.22 16.85 -27.08
C ILE A 355 0.59 16.83 -25.77
N ARG A 356 0.28 15.93 -24.83
CA ARG A 356 0.99 15.84 -23.55
C ARG A 356 2.49 15.53 -23.71
N TYR A 357 2.85 14.63 -24.62
CA TYR A 357 4.24 14.25 -24.85
C TYR A 357 4.99 15.31 -25.68
N THR A 358 4.35 15.95 -26.67
CA THR A 358 4.90 17.12 -27.37
C THR A 358 5.17 18.27 -26.40
N LEU A 359 4.28 18.53 -25.43
CA LEU A 359 4.51 19.56 -24.41
C LEU A 359 5.70 19.22 -23.50
N ILE A 360 5.81 17.97 -23.02
CA ILE A 360 6.95 17.53 -22.20
C ILE A 360 8.27 17.64 -22.97
N VAL A 361 8.31 17.17 -24.22
CA VAL A 361 9.50 17.29 -25.08
C VAL A 361 9.80 18.75 -25.42
N GLY A 362 8.79 19.59 -25.63
CA GLY A 362 8.93 21.03 -25.85
C GLY A 362 9.56 21.74 -24.65
N VAL A 363 9.11 21.45 -23.43
CA VAL A 363 9.71 21.96 -22.18
C VAL A 363 11.16 21.50 -22.03
N LEU A 364 11.44 20.21 -22.24
CA LEU A 364 12.82 19.68 -22.20
C LEU A 364 13.73 20.32 -23.25
N THR A 365 13.20 20.59 -24.45
CA THR A 365 13.92 21.27 -25.53
C THR A 365 14.16 22.75 -25.19
N GLY A 366 13.18 23.43 -24.61
CA GLY A 366 13.31 24.81 -24.14
C GLY A 366 14.35 24.96 -23.02
N ILE A 367 14.37 24.03 -22.06
CA ILE A 367 15.40 23.97 -21.01
C ILE A 367 16.78 23.73 -21.64
N ALA A 368 16.92 22.73 -22.52
CA ALA A 368 18.19 22.44 -23.18
C ALA A 368 18.70 23.63 -24.02
N TYR A 369 17.79 24.34 -24.70
CA TYR A 369 18.10 25.57 -25.43
C TYR A 369 18.53 26.71 -24.51
N GLY A 370 17.83 26.92 -23.38
CA GLY A 370 18.18 27.93 -22.39
C GLY A 370 19.54 27.69 -21.74
N VAL A 371 19.87 26.44 -21.40
CA VAL A 371 21.19 26.07 -20.86
C VAL A 371 22.29 26.21 -21.93
N ASN A 372 22.02 25.85 -23.19
CA ASN A 372 22.93 26.12 -24.31
C ASN A 372 23.18 27.62 -24.53
N TRP A 373 22.15 28.46 -24.35
CA TRP A 373 22.25 29.91 -24.49
C TRP A 373 23.03 30.56 -23.33
N TYR A 374 22.86 30.06 -22.10
CA TYR A 374 23.46 30.65 -20.90
C TYR A 374 24.87 30.15 -20.59
N VAL A 375 25.16 28.86 -20.76
CA VAL A 375 26.43 28.24 -20.30
C VAL A 375 27.48 28.19 -21.42
N SER A 376 27.13 27.62 -22.57
CA SER A 376 28.02 27.49 -23.73
C SER A 376 27.22 27.07 -24.97
N PRO A 377 27.41 27.71 -26.15
CA PRO A 377 26.73 27.34 -27.42
C PRO A 377 27.09 25.96 -28.02
N SER A 378 27.55 25.02 -27.19
CA SER A 378 28.04 23.69 -27.57
C SER A 378 27.08 22.55 -27.20
N ILE A 379 25.95 22.84 -26.56
CA ILE A 379 24.98 21.83 -26.09
C ILE A 379 23.97 21.52 -27.20
N PRO A 380 23.84 20.26 -27.65
CA PRO A 380 22.99 19.87 -28.78
C PRO A 380 21.51 19.80 -28.38
N TRP A 381 20.88 20.95 -28.11
CA TRP A 381 19.46 21.07 -27.75
C TRP A 381 18.51 20.45 -28.80
N TYR A 382 18.94 20.40 -30.07
CA TYR A 382 18.23 19.70 -31.14
C TYR A 382 18.11 18.18 -30.92
N GLY A 383 18.96 17.58 -30.07
CA GLY A 383 18.81 16.19 -29.62
C GLY A 383 17.58 15.97 -28.73
N ALA A 384 17.20 16.97 -27.93
CA ALA A 384 15.92 16.95 -27.21
C ALA A 384 14.75 17.14 -28.19
N ALA A 385 14.88 18.07 -29.15
CA ALA A 385 13.87 18.30 -30.18
C ALA A 385 13.59 17.03 -31.04
N ALA A 386 14.62 16.22 -31.31
CA ALA A 386 14.49 14.96 -32.04
C ALA A 386 13.55 13.95 -31.36
N LEU A 387 13.32 14.03 -30.04
CA LEU A 387 12.36 13.19 -29.32
C LEU A 387 10.91 13.43 -29.79
N LEU A 388 10.60 14.55 -30.47
CA LEU A 388 9.30 14.77 -31.11
C LEU A 388 8.97 13.69 -32.16
N LEU A 389 9.97 13.11 -32.82
CA LEU A 389 9.78 11.99 -33.75
C LEU A 389 9.29 10.72 -33.05
N ALA A 390 9.61 10.54 -31.76
CA ALA A 390 9.15 9.43 -30.94
C ALA A 390 7.75 9.68 -30.33
N VAL A 391 7.23 10.90 -30.36
CA VAL A 391 5.92 11.23 -29.74
C VAL A 391 4.75 10.48 -30.38
N PRO A 392 4.55 10.43 -31.72
CA PRO A 392 3.46 9.68 -32.32
C PRO A 392 3.44 8.17 -32.00
N PRO A 393 4.55 7.40 -32.11
CA PRO A 393 4.54 6.00 -31.71
C PRO A 393 4.40 5.83 -30.19
N ALA A 394 4.98 6.71 -29.37
CA ALA A 394 4.81 6.67 -27.92
C ALA A 394 3.33 6.86 -27.51
N ALA A 395 2.66 7.86 -28.08
CA ALA A 395 1.23 8.12 -27.88
C ALA A 395 0.35 6.95 -28.35
N HIS A 396 0.68 6.34 -29.49
CA HIS A 396 -0.03 5.16 -29.98
C HIS A 396 0.14 3.95 -29.03
N LEU A 397 1.35 3.67 -28.56
CA LEU A 397 1.61 2.58 -27.60
C LEU A 397 0.93 2.83 -26.25
N LYS A 398 0.97 4.08 -25.75
CA LYS A 398 0.27 4.47 -24.51
C LYS A 398 -1.23 4.17 -24.58
N TRP A 399 -1.86 4.50 -25.72
CA TRP A 399 -3.25 4.16 -26.00
C TRP A 399 -3.46 2.64 -26.16
N LYS A 400 -2.61 1.96 -26.96
CA LYS A 400 -2.76 0.54 -27.31
C LYS A 400 -2.64 -0.39 -26.10
N HIS A 401 -1.81 -0.04 -25.11
CA HIS A 401 -1.60 -0.86 -23.92
C HIS A 401 -2.73 -0.72 -22.90
N ARG A 402 -3.60 0.28 -23.00
CA ARG A 402 -4.73 0.43 -22.08
C ARG A 402 -5.89 -0.53 -22.37
N GLY A 403 -6.68 -0.80 -21.33
CA GLY A 403 -7.96 -1.47 -21.44
C GLY A 403 -8.60 -1.78 -20.10
N TYR A 404 -9.86 -2.22 -20.11
CA TYR A 404 -10.47 -2.96 -19.01
C TYR A 404 -11.28 -4.14 -19.55
N TRP A 405 -11.56 -5.12 -18.70
CA TRP A 405 -12.51 -6.21 -18.93
C TRP A 405 -13.28 -6.43 -17.62
N VAL A 406 -14.58 -6.66 -17.74
CA VAL A 406 -15.50 -6.99 -16.66
C VAL A 406 -15.81 -8.47 -16.80
N GLY A 407 -15.39 -9.27 -15.82
CA GLY A 407 -15.74 -10.68 -15.72
C GLY A 407 -16.99 -10.90 -14.86
N GLU A 408 -17.18 -12.13 -14.43
CA GLU A 408 -18.29 -12.51 -13.55
C GLU A 408 -18.00 -12.08 -12.10
N ASP A 409 -16.80 -12.41 -11.58
CA ASP A 409 -16.38 -12.10 -10.21
C ASP A 409 -15.19 -11.12 -10.11
N HIS A 410 -14.64 -10.69 -11.26
CA HIS A 410 -13.36 -10.00 -11.34
C HIS A 410 -13.36 -8.80 -12.31
N LEU A 411 -12.85 -7.66 -11.85
CA LEU A 411 -12.39 -6.56 -12.72
C LEU A 411 -10.93 -6.81 -13.15
N LEU A 412 -10.67 -6.80 -14.46
CA LEU A 412 -9.31 -6.75 -14.98
C LEU A 412 -9.06 -5.40 -15.65
N THR A 413 -8.14 -4.60 -15.11
CA THR A 413 -7.67 -3.37 -15.77
C THR A 413 -6.29 -3.58 -16.37
N ARG A 414 -5.98 -2.86 -17.45
CA ARG A 414 -4.68 -2.93 -18.12
C ARG A 414 -4.16 -1.54 -18.39
N ASN A 415 -2.95 -1.27 -17.90
CA ASN A 415 -2.28 0.02 -18.02
C ASN A 415 -0.82 -0.15 -18.43
N GLY A 416 -0.13 0.98 -18.66
CA GLY A 416 1.31 0.98 -18.89
C GLY A 416 1.81 2.03 -19.87
N PHE A 417 3.08 1.90 -20.26
CA PHE A 417 3.67 2.49 -21.47
C PHE A 417 4.77 1.57 -22.00
N TRP A 418 5.95 1.61 -21.37
CA TRP A 418 7.02 0.62 -21.56
C TRP A 418 6.61 -0.71 -20.89
N SER A 419 6.66 -0.74 -19.56
CA SER A 419 5.96 -1.73 -18.74
C SER A 419 4.46 -1.62 -18.97
N ARG A 420 3.82 -2.75 -19.18
CA ARG A 420 2.38 -2.97 -19.22
C ARG A 420 2.03 -3.85 -18.02
N THR A 421 0.99 -3.47 -17.29
CA THR A 421 0.50 -4.19 -16.11
C THR A 421 -0.98 -4.48 -16.32
N VAL A 422 -1.38 -5.73 -16.15
CA VAL A 422 -2.76 -6.14 -15.93
C VAL A 422 -2.92 -6.30 -14.42
N ALA A 423 -3.90 -5.62 -13.83
CA ALA A 423 -4.33 -5.86 -12.46
C ALA A 423 -5.65 -6.64 -12.49
N VAL A 424 -5.69 -7.77 -11.80
CA VAL A 424 -6.86 -8.63 -11.53
C VAL A 424 -7.34 -8.29 -10.13
N VAL A 425 -8.59 -7.86 -9.98
CA VAL A 425 -9.19 -7.50 -8.68
C VAL A 425 -10.55 -8.23 -8.55
N PRO A 426 -10.73 -9.12 -7.56
CA PRO A 426 -12.03 -9.70 -7.24
C PRO A 426 -13.00 -8.62 -6.74
N TYR A 427 -14.28 -8.68 -7.07
CA TYR A 427 -15.23 -7.62 -6.71
C TYR A 427 -15.33 -7.41 -5.20
N TYR A 428 -15.27 -8.47 -4.39
CA TYR A 428 -15.29 -8.40 -2.92
C TYR A 428 -14.02 -7.77 -2.29
N ARG A 429 -13.00 -7.41 -3.09
CA ARG A 429 -11.79 -6.68 -2.64
C ARG A 429 -11.84 -5.18 -2.91
N ILE A 430 -12.81 -4.72 -3.70
CA ILE A 430 -12.96 -3.30 -3.99
C ILE A 430 -13.50 -2.60 -2.73
N GLN A 431 -12.78 -1.59 -2.25
CA GLN A 431 -13.25 -0.75 -1.14
C GLN A 431 -13.99 0.48 -1.66
N ASN A 432 -13.39 1.19 -2.62
CA ASN A 432 -13.95 2.41 -3.22
C ASN A 432 -13.97 2.31 -4.75
N VAL A 433 -14.99 2.89 -5.38
CA VAL A 433 -15.06 3.07 -6.85
C VAL A 433 -14.96 4.57 -7.16
N ILE A 434 -13.73 5.04 -7.38
CA ILE A 434 -13.41 6.47 -7.48
C ILE A 434 -13.51 6.93 -8.94
N ASP A 435 -14.31 7.96 -9.20
CA ASP A 435 -14.34 8.65 -10.50
C ASP A 435 -13.44 9.89 -10.49
N SER A 436 -12.44 9.90 -11.36
CA SER A 436 -11.42 10.96 -11.43
C SER A 436 -11.37 11.61 -12.81
N ARG A 437 -11.59 12.94 -12.85
CA ARG A 437 -11.69 13.73 -14.09
C ARG A 437 -10.89 15.04 -13.99
N THR A 438 -9.62 15.01 -14.41
CA THR A 438 -8.80 16.23 -14.60
C THR A 438 -9.47 17.22 -15.56
N VAL A 439 -9.12 18.50 -15.49
CA VAL A 439 -9.63 19.55 -16.42
C VAL A 439 -9.48 19.13 -17.90
N PHE A 440 -8.35 18.52 -18.25
CA PHE A 440 -8.10 17.98 -19.59
C PHE A 440 -8.92 16.73 -19.93
N GLN A 441 -9.31 15.90 -18.95
CA GLN A 441 -10.24 14.78 -19.18
C GLN A 441 -11.65 15.29 -19.48
N ARG A 442 -12.15 16.23 -18.65
CA ARG A 442 -13.44 16.91 -18.85
C ARG A 442 -13.54 17.53 -20.25
N ARG A 443 -12.50 18.28 -20.68
CA ARG A 443 -12.44 18.91 -22.01
C ARG A 443 -12.43 17.92 -23.20
N TRP A 444 -12.06 16.66 -22.97
CA TRP A 444 -12.00 15.60 -23.99
C TRP A 444 -13.17 14.61 -23.94
N GLY A 445 -14.14 14.81 -23.04
CA GLY A 445 -15.30 13.93 -22.86
C GLY A 445 -14.90 12.53 -22.39
N VAL A 446 -13.98 12.44 -21.43
CA VAL A 446 -13.50 11.17 -20.84
C VAL A 446 -13.28 11.27 -19.33
N ALA A 447 -13.32 10.12 -18.67
CA ALA A 447 -13.15 9.97 -17.22
C ALA A 447 -12.10 8.89 -16.88
N THR A 448 -11.92 8.61 -15.59
CA THR A 448 -11.07 7.51 -15.11
C THR A 448 -11.69 6.92 -13.85
N ILE A 449 -12.15 5.66 -13.96
CA ILE A 449 -12.66 4.91 -12.83
C ILE A 449 -11.50 4.14 -12.21
N VAL A 450 -11.36 4.21 -10.88
CA VAL A 450 -10.38 3.46 -10.11
C VAL A 450 -11.14 2.51 -9.18
N ALA A 451 -10.83 1.21 -9.28
CA ALA A 451 -11.18 0.25 -8.24
C ALA A 451 -10.04 0.25 -7.21
N ASP A 452 -10.33 0.85 -6.06
CA ASP A 452 -9.46 0.98 -4.90
C ASP A 452 -9.58 -0.27 -4.00
N THR A 453 -8.50 -0.65 -3.31
CA THR A 453 -8.43 -1.89 -2.52
C THR A 453 -7.57 -1.70 -1.26
N ALA A 454 -7.67 -2.61 -0.29
CA ALA A 454 -6.89 -2.56 0.95
C ALA A 454 -5.38 -2.82 0.79
N GLY A 455 -4.85 -2.82 -0.44
CA GLY A 455 -3.45 -3.02 -0.78
C GLY A 455 -2.65 -1.72 -0.83
N THR A 456 -1.31 -1.84 -0.87
CA THR A 456 -0.41 -0.67 -0.96
C THR A 456 -0.46 0.09 -2.29
N GLY A 457 -1.27 -0.36 -3.26
CA GLY A 457 -1.49 0.25 -4.56
C GLY A 457 -2.03 1.67 -4.48
N SER A 458 -2.97 1.89 -3.58
CA SER A 458 -3.69 3.16 -3.42
C SER A 458 -2.76 4.28 -2.95
N LEU A 459 -1.94 3.97 -1.94
CA LEU A 459 -0.86 4.82 -1.43
C LEU A 459 0.22 5.12 -2.47
N THR A 460 0.31 4.35 -3.55
CA THR A 460 1.31 4.49 -4.62
C THR A 460 0.73 4.94 -5.96
N GLY A 461 -0.58 5.20 -6.05
CA GLY A 461 -1.28 5.59 -7.28
C GLY A 461 -1.13 4.56 -8.40
N SER A 462 -1.11 3.27 -8.05
CA SER A 462 -0.79 2.16 -8.96
C SER A 462 -1.96 1.18 -9.17
N ASP A 463 -3.16 1.64 -8.85
CA ASP A 463 -4.41 0.88 -8.73
C ASP A 463 -4.99 0.31 -10.02
N ALA A 464 -6.04 -0.52 -9.85
CA ALA A 464 -6.81 -1.09 -10.92
C ALA A 464 -7.74 -0.04 -11.57
N ALA A 465 -7.15 0.83 -12.42
CA ALA A 465 -7.83 1.95 -13.02
C ALA A 465 -8.21 1.75 -14.51
N ALA A 466 -9.47 1.98 -14.86
CA ALA A 466 -9.94 2.14 -16.24
C ALA A 466 -9.75 3.60 -16.69
N VAL A 467 -8.59 3.90 -17.30
CA VAL A 467 -8.13 5.29 -17.51
C VAL A 467 -8.38 5.84 -18.93
N ASP A 468 -9.08 6.97 -19.01
CA ASP A 468 -9.47 7.75 -20.21
C ASP A 468 -10.55 7.10 -21.12
N PHE A 469 -11.60 6.53 -20.52
CA PHE A 469 -12.79 6.00 -21.21
C PHE A 469 -13.89 7.05 -21.35
N GLU A 470 -14.90 6.84 -22.21
CA GLU A 470 -15.98 7.84 -22.41
C GLU A 470 -16.76 8.09 -21.12
N VAL A 471 -17.32 9.29 -20.97
CA VAL A 471 -18.03 9.67 -19.73
C VAL A 471 -19.15 8.67 -19.39
N GLY A 472 -20.04 8.36 -20.34
CA GLY A 472 -21.10 7.36 -20.12
C GLY A 472 -20.59 5.91 -20.00
N GLU A 473 -19.49 5.56 -20.67
CA GLU A 473 -18.83 4.24 -20.54
C GLU A 473 -18.21 4.06 -19.14
N ALA A 474 -17.64 5.13 -18.59
CA ALA A 474 -17.09 5.19 -17.25
C ALA A 474 -18.18 5.25 -16.17
N GLU A 475 -19.29 5.95 -16.40
CA GLU A 475 -20.45 5.98 -15.50
C GLU A 475 -21.15 4.61 -15.44
N ALA A 476 -21.36 3.96 -16.59
CA ALA A 476 -21.84 2.59 -16.65
C ALA A 476 -20.89 1.61 -15.96
N LEU A 477 -19.56 1.73 -16.19
CA LEU A 477 -18.57 0.92 -15.49
C LEU A 477 -18.60 1.16 -13.97
N LYS A 478 -18.71 2.42 -13.52
CA LYS A 478 -18.83 2.76 -12.09
C LYS A 478 -20.03 2.04 -11.48
N GLN A 479 -21.20 2.15 -12.10
CA GLN A 479 -22.42 1.48 -11.66
C GLN A 479 -22.22 -0.05 -11.62
N THR A 480 -21.72 -0.66 -12.69
CA THR A 480 -21.44 -2.11 -12.74
C THR A 480 -20.50 -2.55 -11.62
N LEU A 481 -19.46 -1.77 -11.29
CA LEU A 481 -18.53 -2.08 -10.21
C LEU A 481 -19.19 -1.98 -8.83
N THR A 482 -20.02 -0.96 -8.59
CA THR A 482 -20.77 -0.81 -7.34
C THR A 482 -21.80 -1.93 -7.15
N GLU A 483 -22.54 -2.29 -8.20
CA GLU A 483 -23.49 -3.41 -8.19
C GLU A 483 -22.78 -4.75 -7.93
N ARG A 484 -21.72 -5.05 -8.69
CA ARG A 484 -20.94 -6.29 -8.52
C ARG A 484 -20.26 -6.39 -7.16
N LEU A 485 -19.76 -5.28 -6.62
CA LEU A 485 -19.22 -5.21 -5.25
C LEU A 485 -20.31 -5.56 -4.22
N ALA A 486 -21.50 -4.94 -4.32
CA ALA A 486 -22.60 -5.21 -3.42
C ALA A 486 -23.05 -6.69 -3.48
N THR A 487 -23.19 -7.26 -4.68
CA THR A 487 -23.52 -8.68 -4.87
C THR A 487 -22.44 -9.61 -4.29
N ALA A 488 -21.16 -9.35 -4.57
CA ALA A 488 -20.07 -10.21 -4.09
C ALA A 488 -19.87 -10.14 -2.56
N VAL A 489 -20.12 -8.99 -1.94
CA VAL A 489 -20.12 -8.85 -0.47
C VAL A 489 -21.34 -9.50 0.15
N ALA A 490 -22.52 -9.44 -0.50
CA ALA A 490 -23.71 -10.15 -0.03
C ALA A 490 -23.53 -11.68 -0.09
N ALA A 491 -23.04 -12.22 -1.22
CA ALA A 491 -22.78 -13.64 -1.37
C ALA A 491 -21.77 -14.17 -0.33
N ARG A 492 -20.65 -13.46 -0.12
CA ARG A 492 -19.68 -13.83 0.93
C ARG A 492 -20.23 -13.71 2.36
N ARG A 493 -21.28 -12.92 2.59
CA ARG A 493 -21.99 -12.92 3.88
C ARG A 493 -22.90 -14.13 4.04
N SER A 494 -23.62 -14.56 2.99
CA SER A 494 -24.41 -15.81 3.06
C SER A 494 -23.52 -17.04 3.22
N ASP A 495 -22.39 -17.11 2.51
CA ASP A 495 -21.42 -18.22 2.61
C ASP A 495 -20.84 -18.36 4.04
N GLY A 496 -20.88 -17.30 4.86
CA GLY A 496 -20.49 -17.29 6.28
C GLY A 496 -21.67 -17.16 7.26
N ALA A 497 -22.92 -17.20 6.78
CA ALA A 497 -24.14 -17.19 7.58
C ALA A 497 -24.83 -18.57 7.60
N ASP A 498 -24.53 -19.46 6.65
CA ASP A 498 -24.86 -20.90 6.74
C ASP A 498 -24.14 -21.59 7.93
N SER A 499 -23.21 -20.91 8.60
CA SER A 499 -22.60 -21.30 9.88
C SER A 499 -23.12 -20.49 11.09
N PHE A 500 -24.14 -19.65 10.91
CA PHE A 500 -24.72 -18.81 11.97
C PHE A 500 -26.25 -18.79 11.86
N GLU A 501 -26.84 -19.98 11.93
CA GLU A 501 -28.29 -20.19 12.04
C GLU A 501 -28.81 -19.46 13.29
N TRP A 502 -29.77 -18.56 13.12
CA TRP A 502 -30.35 -17.82 14.25
C TRP A 502 -31.13 -18.77 15.14
N LEU A 503 -30.73 -18.86 16.41
CA LEU A 503 -31.55 -19.47 17.45
C LEU A 503 -32.77 -18.58 17.72
N ASP A 504 -33.82 -18.77 16.93
CA ASP A 504 -35.18 -18.38 17.33
C ASP A 504 -35.49 -19.04 18.68
N GLY A 505 -35.88 -18.23 19.66
CA GLY A 505 -36.05 -18.68 21.04
C GLY A 505 -37.25 -19.62 21.18
N ASP A 506 -37.00 -20.86 21.62
CA ASP A 506 -38.05 -21.79 22.02
C ASP A 506 -38.67 -21.34 23.36
N ASP A 507 -39.69 -20.49 23.28
CA ASP A 507 -40.54 -20.07 24.42
C ASP A 507 -41.46 -21.23 24.86
N GLY A 508 -40.86 -22.37 25.20
CA GLY A 508 -41.49 -23.64 25.58
C GLY A 508 -41.59 -23.84 27.10
N GLY A 509 -42.07 -22.82 27.82
CA GLY A 509 -41.79 -22.65 29.26
C GLY A 509 -42.96 -22.60 30.25
N GLU A 510 -44.18 -23.01 29.90
CA GLU A 510 -45.33 -23.02 30.84
C GLU A 510 -45.88 -24.43 31.10
N ASP A 511 -45.71 -24.93 32.34
CA ASP A 511 -46.29 -26.19 32.81
C ASP A 511 -47.11 -25.98 34.10
N GLY A 512 -48.42 -25.80 33.91
CA GLY A 512 -49.46 -25.94 34.95
C GLY A 512 -49.92 -24.66 35.68
N VAL A 513 -51.17 -24.26 35.45
CA VAL A 513 -52.26 -24.34 36.45
C VAL A 513 -53.59 -24.68 35.73
N ASP A 514 -54.47 -25.40 36.45
CA ASP A 514 -55.82 -25.82 36.09
C ASP A 514 -56.79 -24.64 35.85
N GLU A 515 -57.64 -24.69 34.80
CA GLU A 515 -59.10 -24.48 34.93
C GLU A 515 -59.87 -24.85 33.63
N THR A 516 -61.19 -25.05 33.74
CA THR A 516 -61.99 -25.85 32.78
C THR A 516 -63.06 -25.09 32.00
N ASP A 517 -63.43 -25.68 30.86
CA ASP A 517 -64.72 -25.58 30.13
C ASP A 517 -64.86 -24.48 29.05
N GLY A 518 -65.62 -24.79 27.98
CA GLY A 518 -65.89 -23.89 26.84
C GLY A 518 -65.84 -24.54 25.45
N SER A 519 -67.00 -24.98 24.92
CA SER A 519 -67.19 -25.35 23.49
C SER A 519 -67.03 -24.14 22.54
N VAL A 520 -66.78 -24.25 21.21
CA VAL A 520 -67.53 -24.96 20.14
C VAL A 520 -66.60 -25.22 18.91
N GLY A 521 -66.97 -26.13 17.99
CA GLY A 521 -66.27 -26.37 16.70
C GLY A 521 -66.53 -25.32 15.61
N SER A 522 -66.17 -25.53 14.32
CA SER A 522 -65.83 -26.81 13.66
C SER A 522 -65.06 -26.70 12.33
N ARG A 523 -64.03 -27.55 12.17
CA ARG A 523 -63.72 -28.42 11.00
C ARG A 523 -63.98 -27.90 9.55
N THR A 524 -62.88 -27.57 8.85
CA THR A 524 -62.37 -28.18 7.56
C THR A 524 -63.29 -28.07 6.29
N GLU A 525 -62.87 -28.13 5.02
CA GLU A 525 -61.75 -28.82 4.33
C GLU A 525 -61.38 -28.23 2.94
N GLU A 526 -60.31 -28.76 2.35
CA GLU A 526 -59.53 -28.53 1.10
C GLU A 526 -60.18 -28.01 -0.22
N GLY A 527 -59.33 -27.57 -1.17
CA GLY A 527 -59.72 -27.37 -2.59
C GLY A 527 -58.69 -26.74 -3.55
N LYS A 528 -57.63 -27.47 -3.98
CA LYS A 528 -56.74 -27.13 -5.14
C LYS A 528 -57.34 -27.68 -6.46
N PRO A 529 -57.05 -27.12 -7.66
CA PRO A 529 -55.75 -27.31 -8.35
C PRO A 529 -55.29 -26.10 -9.22
N ALA A 530 -54.41 -26.31 -10.21
CA ALA A 530 -53.77 -25.32 -11.09
C ALA A 530 -53.66 -25.81 -12.56
N GLU A 531 -52.99 -25.02 -13.44
CA GLU A 531 -52.56 -25.35 -14.83
C GLU A 531 -53.71 -25.46 -15.89
N ASP A 532 -53.60 -25.08 -17.18
CA ASP A 532 -52.55 -24.35 -17.94
C ASP A 532 -53.10 -23.79 -19.30
N GLU A 533 -52.22 -23.23 -20.15
CA GLU A 533 -52.32 -22.94 -21.62
C GLU A 533 -52.84 -21.56 -22.17
N GLU A 534 -52.20 -21.14 -23.28
CA GLU A 534 -52.47 -19.98 -24.18
C GLU A 534 -52.87 -20.49 -25.60
N PRO A 535 -53.13 -19.65 -26.65
CA PRO A 535 -53.77 -18.31 -26.78
C PRO A 535 -55.01 -18.43 -27.75
N PRO A 536 -55.10 -17.87 -28.98
CA PRO A 536 -54.91 -16.49 -29.49
C PRO A 536 -56.11 -15.86 -30.25
N GLY A 537 -56.14 -14.51 -30.29
CA GLY A 537 -56.97 -13.69 -31.20
C GLY A 537 -58.30 -13.20 -30.60
N GLY A 538 -58.87 -12.05 -30.99
CA GLY A 538 -58.39 -11.03 -31.93
C GLY A 538 -59.35 -9.83 -32.11
N GLU A 539 -58.98 -8.89 -32.99
CA GLU A 539 -59.79 -7.76 -33.53
C GLU A 539 -60.14 -6.54 -32.62
N LYS A 540 -60.58 -5.45 -33.29
CA LYS A 540 -60.97 -4.13 -32.75
C LYS A 540 -62.42 -3.79 -33.17
N PRO A 541 -63.13 -2.91 -32.45
CA PRO A 541 -63.32 -1.50 -32.91
C PRO A 541 -63.10 -0.48 -31.75
N ALA A 542 -62.92 0.84 -31.89
CA ALA A 542 -63.14 1.85 -32.96
C ALA A 542 -64.48 2.62 -32.93
N GLY A 543 -64.43 3.87 -32.42
CA GLY A 543 -65.43 4.95 -32.58
C GLY A 543 -66.51 5.08 -31.47
N ASP A 544 -67.17 6.23 -31.27
CA ASP A 544 -66.84 7.64 -31.62
C ASP A 544 -67.81 8.63 -30.91
N GLU A 545 -67.46 9.92 -30.81
CA GLU A 545 -68.34 11.11 -30.57
C GLU A 545 -69.12 11.21 -29.21
N ARG A 546 -69.50 12.38 -28.62
CA ARG A 546 -69.27 13.83 -28.90
C ARG A 546 -69.63 14.74 -27.69
N GLY A 547 -68.92 15.87 -27.54
CA GLY A 547 -69.42 17.18 -27.04
C GLY A 547 -69.51 17.43 -25.51
N GLY A 548 -69.20 18.64 -24.99
CA GLY A 548 -68.53 19.81 -25.60
C GLY A 548 -68.84 21.17 -24.92
N VAL A 549 -68.05 22.21 -25.26
CA VAL A 549 -68.32 23.68 -25.03
C VAL A 549 -68.14 24.13 -23.56
N ASP A 550 -67.49 25.26 -23.19
CA ASP A 550 -67.53 26.64 -23.76
C ASP A 550 -66.19 27.47 -23.72
N GLU A 551 -66.27 28.70 -24.25
CA GLU A 551 -65.30 29.83 -24.43
C GLU A 551 -64.31 30.18 -23.27
N GLY A 552 -63.21 30.97 -23.40
CA GLY A 552 -62.59 31.78 -24.49
C GLY A 552 -62.06 33.16 -23.95
N GLY A 553 -61.03 33.88 -24.46
CA GLY A 553 -59.96 33.66 -25.47
C GLY A 553 -59.23 34.98 -25.89
N VAL A 554 -57.96 34.92 -26.35
CA VAL A 554 -57.11 36.03 -26.95
C VAL A 554 -56.55 37.10 -25.95
N GLY A 555 -55.35 37.73 -26.05
CA GLY A 555 -54.21 37.66 -27.00
C GLY A 555 -53.00 38.59 -26.63
N SER A 556 -52.02 38.77 -27.54
CA SER A 556 -50.70 39.47 -27.43
C SER A 556 -50.73 40.99 -27.77
N GLU A 557 -49.68 41.85 -27.85
CA GLU A 557 -48.19 41.90 -28.10
C GLU A 557 -47.58 43.16 -27.37
N ASP A 558 -46.28 43.55 -27.32
CA ASP A 558 -44.91 42.93 -27.35
C ASP A 558 -43.78 44.03 -27.17
N ALA A 559 -42.52 43.62 -26.87
CA ALA A 559 -41.19 44.29 -27.06
C ALA A 559 -40.66 45.55 -26.25
N GLY A 560 -39.32 45.54 -25.98
CA GLY A 560 -38.40 46.69 -25.70
C GLY A 560 -38.08 47.04 -24.22
N ASP A 561 -36.93 47.63 -23.82
CA ASP A 561 -35.58 47.84 -24.42
C ASP A 561 -34.55 48.26 -23.30
N GLU A 562 -33.22 48.26 -23.54
CA GLU A 562 -32.14 48.72 -22.60
C GLU A 562 -31.61 50.16 -22.99
N PRO A 563 -30.51 50.81 -22.46
CA PRO A 563 -29.44 50.39 -21.53
C PRO A 563 -28.77 51.46 -20.58
N ASP A 564 -27.64 51.07 -19.94
CA ASP A 564 -26.38 51.78 -19.52
C ASP A 564 -26.26 52.95 -18.47
N ASP A 565 -25.28 52.77 -17.55
CA ASP A 565 -24.25 53.70 -16.96
C ASP A 565 -24.62 54.99 -16.13
N ASP A 566 -23.80 55.62 -15.25
CA ASP A 566 -22.36 55.48 -14.89
C ASP A 566 -21.92 56.09 -13.50
N VAL A 567 -20.74 55.65 -12.97
CA VAL A 567 -19.76 56.12 -11.90
C VAL A 567 -20.05 57.02 -10.63
N VAL A 568 -19.10 56.87 -9.65
CA VAL A 568 -18.49 57.75 -8.58
C VAL A 568 -19.06 57.99 -7.15
N ALA A 569 -18.46 57.24 -6.18
CA ALA A 569 -17.55 57.67 -5.08
C ALA A 569 -17.95 58.56 -3.85
N ASP A 570 -17.37 58.18 -2.69
CA ASP A 570 -16.92 58.96 -1.50
C ASP A 570 -17.91 59.83 -0.67
N ALA A 571 -17.75 60.08 0.64
CA ALA A 571 -17.01 59.46 1.76
C ALA A 571 -17.44 60.13 3.11
N GLU A 572 -16.97 59.60 4.26
CA GLU A 572 -17.05 60.18 5.65
C GLU A 572 -18.50 60.32 6.24
N ALA A 573 -18.91 59.78 7.40
CA ALA A 573 -18.38 59.63 8.77
C ALA A 573 -18.97 60.68 9.75
N ASP A 574 -19.65 60.23 10.83
CA ASP A 574 -19.56 60.82 12.20
C ASP A 574 -20.37 60.07 13.29
N ASP A 575 -19.90 60.27 14.55
CA ASP A 575 -20.55 60.22 15.88
C ASP A 575 -21.30 58.99 16.49
N VAL A 576 -20.61 58.40 17.49
CA VAL A 576 -21.02 57.98 18.86
C VAL A 576 -22.52 57.87 19.26
N ALA A 577 -22.91 56.74 19.87
CA ALA A 577 -23.09 56.63 21.35
C ALA A 577 -23.62 55.26 21.84
N SER A 578 -23.27 54.96 23.10
CA SER A 578 -23.61 53.81 23.97
C SER A 578 -25.05 53.27 24.01
N GLU A 579 -25.17 51.95 24.24
CA GLU A 579 -25.97 51.41 25.36
C GLU A 579 -25.39 50.05 25.84
N ALA A 580 -25.96 49.43 26.90
CA ALA A 580 -25.31 48.35 27.67
C ALA A 580 -26.30 47.29 28.20
N SER A 581 -25.76 46.27 28.90
CA SER A 581 -26.40 45.03 29.40
C SER A 581 -26.71 43.99 28.32
N SER A 582 -26.77 42.69 28.61
CA SER A 582 -26.72 42.00 29.92
C SER A 582 -25.72 40.84 29.96
N GLU A 583 -25.10 40.63 31.12
CA GLU A 583 -24.52 39.34 31.50
C GLU A 583 -25.68 38.41 31.91
N GLU A 584 -25.71 37.17 31.41
CA GLU A 584 -26.58 36.11 31.92
C GLU A 584 -25.74 35.05 32.64
N ASP A 585 -26.15 34.67 33.85
CA ASP A 585 -25.40 33.76 34.72
C ASP A 585 -25.34 32.34 34.13
N LEU A 586 -24.12 31.81 33.99
CA LEU A 586 -23.90 30.38 33.83
C LEU A 586 -23.73 29.76 35.23
N ASP A 587 -24.72 28.98 35.67
CA ASP A 587 -24.68 28.22 36.93
C ASP A 587 -23.54 27.18 36.90
N ILE A 588 -22.36 27.54 37.40
CA ILE A 588 -21.23 26.63 37.59
C ILE A 588 -21.38 25.93 38.96
N PRO A 589 -21.49 24.58 39.02
CA PRO A 589 -21.55 23.86 40.28
C PRO A 589 -20.28 24.03 41.12
N GLU A 590 -20.43 24.17 42.44
CA GLU A 590 -19.31 24.38 43.39
C GLU A 590 -18.30 23.21 43.46
N ASP A 591 -18.55 22.06 42.80
CA ASP A 591 -17.59 20.95 42.72
C ASP A 591 -16.51 21.15 41.63
N GLY A 592 -16.70 22.12 40.71
CA GLY A 592 -15.77 22.43 39.63
C GLY A 592 -15.66 21.36 38.53
N VAL A 593 -16.53 20.34 38.52
CA VAL A 593 -16.49 19.24 37.54
C VAL A 593 -17.60 19.43 36.52
N VAL A 594 -17.30 20.18 35.45
CA VAL A 594 -18.18 20.25 34.27
C VAL A 594 -18.32 18.85 33.67
N ARG A 595 -19.52 18.28 33.77
CA ARG A 595 -19.89 17.01 33.14
C ARG A 595 -20.62 17.34 31.84
N PRO A 596 -20.22 16.78 30.69
CA PRO A 596 -21.01 16.92 29.48
C PRO A 596 -22.39 16.29 29.68
N ASP A 597 -23.44 17.05 29.36
CA ASP A 597 -24.78 16.51 29.25
C ASP A 597 -24.88 15.76 27.91
N PHE A 598 -25.44 14.55 27.97
CA PHE A 598 -25.68 13.69 26.80
C PHE A 598 -27.18 13.50 26.54
N SER A 599 -28.03 14.35 27.14
CA SER A 599 -29.45 14.44 26.82
C SER A 599 -29.62 14.82 25.33
N PRO A 600 -30.39 14.06 24.54
CA PRO A 600 -30.61 14.39 23.13
C PRO A 600 -31.37 15.72 23.02
N SER A 601 -30.88 16.64 22.18
CA SER A 601 -31.49 17.97 22.03
C SER A 601 -32.87 17.90 21.36
N ASP A 602 -33.85 18.60 21.90
CA ASP A 602 -35.20 18.79 21.31
C ASP A 602 -35.22 19.69 20.04
N ARG A 603 -34.11 19.75 19.28
CA ARG A 603 -34.00 20.56 18.05
C ARG A 603 -34.70 19.87 16.88
N ASP A 604 -35.54 20.61 16.16
CA ASP A 604 -36.04 20.17 14.85
C ASP A 604 -34.94 20.36 13.79
N TYR A 605 -34.54 19.26 13.15
CA TYR A 605 -33.49 19.24 12.11
C TYR A 605 -34.04 19.51 10.70
N SER A 606 -35.32 19.88 10.55
CA SER A 606 -35.90 20.26 9.26
C SER A 606 -35.68 21.74 8.87
N GLU A 607 -35.24 22.59 9.81
CA GLU A 607 -34.89 23.98 9.54
C GLU A 607 -33.42 24.14 9.09
N PRO A 608 -33.13 24.98 8.08
CA PRO A 608 -31.77 25.18 7.57
C PRO A 608 -30.89 25.96 8.56
N ALA A 609 -29.60 25.64 8.61
CA ALA A 609 -28.65 26.30 9.49
C ALA A 609 -28.47 27.80 9.19
N GLU A 610 -28.54 28.62 10.23
CA GLU A 610 -28.27 30.06 10.16
C GLU A 610 -26.76 30.33 10.27
N ARG A 611 -26.24 31.12 9.33
CA ARG A 611 -24.80 31.25 9.09
C ARG A 611 -24.31 32.64 9.48
N ILE A 612 -23.43 32.71 10.48
CA ILE A 612 -22.82 33.95 10.93
C ILE A 612 -21.45 34.13 10.26
N ASP A 613 -21.22 35.31 9.71
CA ASP A 613 -19.90 35.71 9.21
C ASP A 613 -19.10 36.35 10.35
N THR A 614 -17.92 35.79 10.64
CA THR A 614 -17.01 36.33 11.67
C THR A 614 -15.92 37.23 11.09
N GLY A 615 -15.97 37.52 9.78
CA GLY A 615 -15.06 38.44 9.08
C GLY A 615 -13.76 37.81 8.58
N GLU A 616 -13.30 36.72 9.19
CA GLU A 616 -12.18 35.90 8.67
C GLU A 616 -12.67 34.58 8.05
N TYR A 617 -13.76 34.01 8.58
CA TYR A 617 -14.49 32.87 8.02
C TYR A 617 -15.94 32.82 8.55
N ALA A 618 -16.86 32.24 7.77
CA ALA A 618 -18.27 32.15 8.14
C ALA A 618 -18.61 30.75 8.68
N VAL A 619 -19.13 30.71 9.91
CA VAL A 619 -19.35 29.53 10.76
C VAL A 619 -20.86 29.27 10.92
N ASP A 620 -21.24 28.02 11.14
CA ASP A 620 -22.59 27.67 11.62
C ASP A 620 -22.72 28.08 13.09
N GLN A 621 -23.81 28.74 13.48
CA GLN A 621 -24.01 29.14 14.88
C GLN A 621 -24.30 27.92 15.78
N ASN A 622 -24.86 26.85 15.23
CA ASN A 622 -25.20 25.62 15.97
C ASN A 622 -24.72 24.39 15.16
N PRO A 623 -23.40 24.14 15.09
CA PRO A 623 -22.81 23.03 14.34
C PRO A 623 -23.29 21.67 14.87
N SER A 624 -23.25 20.64 14.03
CA SER A 624 -23.66 19.30 14.43
C SER A 624 -22.57 18.60 15.26
N ASP A 625 -22.97 17.69 16.16
CA ASP A 625 -22.04 16.88 16.96
C ASP A 625 -21.07 16.03 16.11
N ALA A 626 -21.36 15.84 14.82
CA ALA A 626 -20.50 15.12 13.88
C ALA A 626 -19.32 15.96 13.35
N ASP A 627 -19.36 17.29 13.47
CA ASP A 627 -18.40 18.21 12.83
C ASP A 627 -17.25 18.67 13.76
N VAL A 628 -17.20 18.19 15.00
CA VAL A 628 -16.19 18.62 16.00
C VAL A 628 -14.83 17.97 15.72
N ALA A 629 -13.93 18.72 15.05
CA ALA A 629 -12.57 18.28 14.77
C ALA A 629 -11.70 18.19 16.05
N HIS A 630 -11.40 16.98 16.52
CA HIS A 630 -10.47 16.74 17.63
C HIS A 630 -9.02 17.16 17.31
N GLY A 631 -8.60 18.33 17.80
CA GLY A 631 -7.19 18.72 17.93
C GLY A 631 -6.65 18.42 19.34
N PRO A 632 -5.48 17.78 19.50
CA PRO A 632 -4.92 17.48 20.82
C PRO A 632 -4.27 18.74 21.43
N GLY A 633 -4.92 19.32 22.44
CA GLY A 633 -4.33 20.33 23.31
C GLY A 633 -3.57 19.70 24.47
N SER A 634 -2.33 20.14 24.72
CA SER A 634 -1.56 19.74 25.91
C SER A 634 -0.55 20.82 26.32
N GLY A 635 -0.90 21.60 27.35
CA GLY A 635 0.06 21.93 28.41
C GLY A 635 0.05 20.82 29.47
N GLU A 636 0.98 20.75 30.42
CA GLU A 636 2.14 21.62 30.67
C GLU A 636 3.39 20.78 31.01
N GLU A 637 4.14 21.16 32.05
CA GLU A 637 5.21 20.40 32.72
C GLU A 637 6.49 20.13 31.90
N ARG A 638 7.35 21.16 31.86
CA ARG A 638 8.80 20.99 31.68
C ARG A 638 9.45 20.67 33.02
N GLU A 639 9.76 19.40 33.28
CA GLU A 639 10.91 19.06 34.13
C GLU A 639 12.17 18.93 33.27
N ALA A 640 13.30 19.31 33.83
CA ALA A 640 14.59 19.31 33.16
C ALA A 640 15.53 18.30 33.83
N ASP A 641 16.05 17.38 33.05
CA ASP A 641 17.23 16.59 33.39
C ASP A 641 18.01 16.33 32.10
N GLY A 642 19.34 16.28 32.18
CA GLY A 642 20.18 16.23 30.98
C GLY A 642 21.46 15.43 31.19
N ASP A 643 22.08 15.03 30.08
CA ASP A 643 23.55 14.96 30.00
C ASP A 643 24.02 15.05 28.54
N ALA A 644 25.34 15.14 28.39
CA ALA A 644 26.15 15.29 27.18
C ALA A 644 25.90 14.20 26.09
N ALA A 645 26.36 14.35 24.84
CA ALA A 645 27.57 15.06 24.43
C ALA A 645 27.67 15.44 22.94
N ASP A 646 28.28 16.61 22.73
CA ASP A 646 29.42 16.90 21.82
C ASP A 646 29.32 16.63 20.30
N GLY A 647 29.87 17.56 19.51
CA GLY A 647 29.77 17.60 18.05
C GLY A 647 30.41 18.83 17.38
N ASP A 648 31.47 19.38 17.97
CA ASP A 648 32.11 20.64 17.58
C ASP A 648 32.58 20.75 16.12
N ARG A 649 32.43 21.96 15.53
CA ARG A 649 33.21 22.43 14.37
C ARG A 649 33.10 23.94 14.08
N ASP A 650 34.04 24.72 14.64
CA ASP A 650 34.39 26.07 14.16
C ASP A 650 34.77 26.11 12.67
N ILE A 651 34.47 27.23 11.97
CA ILE A 651 35.47 28.14 11.31
C ILE A 651 34.83 29.53 11.09
N ALA A 652 35.36 30.52 11.82
CA ALA A 652 35.55 31.96 11.51
C ALA A 652 34.52 32.78 10.71
N GLY A 653 34.10 33.93 11.29
CA GLY A 653 33.77 35.13 10.51
C GLY A 653 32.98 36.25 11.21
N GLY A 654 33.63 37.39 11.49
CA GLY A 654 32.98 38.71 11.60
C GLY A 654 33.01 39.39 12.99
N ASP A 655 33.63 40.56 13.05
CA ASP A 655 33.71 41.42 14.23
C ASP A 655 32.37 42.07 14.62
N ARG A 656 32.19 42.37 15.93
CA ARG A 656 31.52 43.60 16.41
C ARG A 656 31.73 43.84 17.91
N ASP A 657 31.83 45.12 18.26
CA ASP A 657 32.09 45.63 19.59
C ASP A 657 30.83 45.66 20.48
N GLY A 658 31.00 45.63 21.81
CA GLY A 658 29.92 45.78 22.79
C GLY A 658 30.39 45.72 24.24
N GLU A 659 30.28 46.84 24.96
CA GLU A 659 30.45 46.97 26.42
C GLU A 659 29.16 46.48 27.13
N GLY A 660 29.14 46.04 28.40
CA GLY A 660 30.18 45.89 29.43
C GLY A 660 29.58 45.38 30.77
N GLU A 661 30.28 45.64 31.88
CA GLU A 661 29.84 45.56 33.30
C GLU A 661 29.46 44.20 33.96
N THR A 662 30.37 43.72 34.82
CA THR A 662 30.12 42.90 36.04
C THR A 662 29.70 43.79 37.23
N PRO A 663 28.86 43.36 38.21
CA PRO A 663 29.26 42.44 39.31
C PRO A 663 28.22 41.30 39.55
N ASP A 664 28.48 40.13 40.15
CA ASP A 664 29.26 39.65 41.33
C ASP A 664 28.38 39.37 42.59
N ASP A 665 28.82 38.39 43.41
CA ASP A 665 28.34 37.98 44.75
C ASP A 665 26.89 37.44 44.93
N ARG A 666 26.65 36.15 44.62
CA ARG A 666 26.37 35.08 45.64
C ARG A 666 26.08 33.67 45.12
#